data_AF-A0A1C4X4L3-F1
#
_entry.id   AF-A0A1C4X4L3-F1
#
_cell.length_a   1.000
_cell.length_b   1.000
_cell.length_c   1.000
_cell.angle_alpha   90.00
_cell.angle_beta   90.00
_cell.angle_gamma   90.00
#
_symmetry.space_group_name_H-M   'P 1'
#
loop_
_entity.id
_entity.type
_entity.pdbx_description
1 polymer ?
#
loop_
_entity_poly.entity_id
_entity_poly.type
_entity_poly.pdbx_seq_one_letter_code
_entity_poly.pdbx_strand_id
1 'polypeptide(L)'
;MSAVLTATTDLLTALDPLSHRDRTRRLVAWARTAPDRAPVCADLRRHGPYERRLALLAALATRDTAAVLAATFDPEPSIAATALTAAVRAGVTPADLTERPADARRRVYRALRRNPAPAVADALIIGVRERFGDHEAAALLPACGPETVRAWLPDLEHALNPERLMRSHSDIVLARTGERMAAAPPESRGRIWAEVAGAVLHGDPARALDLLDAYAPEESLPGPLVAYGRLAAHDARRVVRLLTSPDRAAWLARTTLPRALLRRLAALPTGELVPLAARLREHDHALAALLRAVAPSRRAELYDGALADTDTTALLPGAAVMEVLPAAVRAREAARVLALPSVRERAEQVRFWSAYLPWPEASASASAALRSGDADERADGWRLLVAAARRSRDPRTVAQVVVRLGRLRNEQDPVRAAALTALVPAAPLLTATSAGALTGLTTDAVDARDTSAATTTALSRLAVDVLTLHVDEPELVEWALRTIDAVSSDADVPVLRRFDTVLRHGQETVVFDRLRGRIEAGMARGRYGLLFALTHALGRRARRLPELQDLLRRAIGPDTLPAVARTAARLWLADPRTRSRRVAEVLDIDASAIAIHEVWTTVCESRTDLLDRVLDRPPRGRFVENGKRWVPGPAPHAQRWLPRHQERFVALQARVVADSGHQVWQRAAAIRAAAGAGPAGRELVLRHIDASEVPVAEAALGALVWTDRPDEAFPLLLRYADGDRARVALYAAGRAARYVPPARLAELLSTVLTGAAKITSRKEAARLLARHAHVDVTAVLAEAYADPDTHRDVRAAIVSAARQRLGTEAGWTVLHAAVHAGREERRAVLGAYPSGISQRHRRTYAALMVQACRADDREVRRAAFDALGEWSQWLTGVTDLVVDRLTDPDETTPGIGVANLLRAGGDAAFRAALTRLVERDAADGDPGGPVTDRRARRRVESLAEGAALWSDSRPAGADRAGLVEAARWLAGRDGFLGTATGLLVDLGRLDDLDEVAALCTGRPVVAVRTAQRVGDRLLTMRRRPEPAALAGTVAHLAGRGDLAGGLFAVALVAHGSEFGWKTPWRDLLVGLRRHPDADVREAAYTLDMS
;
A
#
# COMPACT_ATOMS: atom_id res chain seq x y z
N MET A 1 30.40 -38.18 -31.63
CA MET A 1 28.98 -37.78 -31.77
C MET A 1 28.19 -39.06 -31.98
N SER A 2 27.29 -39.43 -31.05
CA SER A 2 26.42 -40.60 -31.23
C SER A 2 25.44 -40.30 -32.37
N ALA A 3 25.27 -41.22 -33.31
CA ALA A 3 24.39 -41.02 -34.45
C ALA A 3 22.95 -40.84 -33.95
N VAL A 4 22.32 -39.72 -34.30
CA VAL A 4 20.90 -39.44 -33.98
C VAL A 4 20.03 -40.47 -34.70
N LEU A 5 19.05 -41.05 -34.02
CA LEU A 5 18.14 -42.00 -34.66
C LEU A 5 17.36 -41.32 -35.80
N THR A 6 17.15 -42.02 -36.92
CA THR A 6 16.39 -41.48 -38.07
C THR A 6 15.01 -40.98 -37.65
N ALA A 7 14.28 -41.75 -36.83
CA ALA A 7 12.99 -41.36 -36.29
C ALA A 7 13.03 -40.08 -35.42
N THR A 8 14.13 -39.86 -34.68
CA THR A 8 14.33 -38.60 -33.92
C THR A 8 14.51 -37.43 -34.87
N THR A 9 15.30 -37.61 -35.93
CA THR A 9 15.53 -36.59 -36.97
C THR A 9 14.22 -36.22 -37.68
N ASP A 10 13.40 -37.21 -38.03
CA ASP A 10 12.10 -37.00 -38.67
C ASP A 10 11.14 -36.22 -37.77
N LEU A 11 11.09 -36.55 -36.47
CA LEU A 11 10.29 -35.82 -35.49
C LEU A 11 10.75 -34.36 -35.37
N LEU A 12 12.06 -34.12 -35.20
CA LEU A 12 12.60 -32.77 -35.06
C LEU A 12 12.31 -31.93 -36.31
N THR A 13 12.48 -32.52 -37.51
CA THR A 13 12.17 -31.88 -38.80
C THR A 13 10.68 -31.50 -38.90
N ALA A 14 9.78 -32.39 -38.48
CA ALA A 14 8.34 -32.11 -38.50
C ALA A 14 7.90 -31.03 -37.48
N LEU A 15 8.65 -30.88 -36.38
CA LEU A 15 8.38 -29.90 -35.33
C LEU A 15 8.98 -28.51 -35.61
N ASP A 16 9.97 -28.46 -36.48
CA ASP A 16 10.80 -27.30 -36.78
C ASP A 16 10.03 -26.06 -37.30
N PRO A 17 9.18 -26.15 -38.33
CA PRO A 17 8.50 -24.97 -38.89
C PRO A 17 7.37 -24.44 -38.00
N LEU A 18 7.06 -25.12 -36.89
CA LEU A 18 5.89 -24.82 -36.06
C LEU A 18 6.20 -23.78 -34.97
N SER A 19 5.18 -22.98 -34.65
CA SER A 19 5.17 -22.14 -33.46
C SER A 19 5.33 -23.00 -32.20
N HIS A 20 5.91 -22.49 -31.10
CA HIS A 20 6.08 -23.26 -29.86
C HIS A 20 4.77 -23.92 -29.38
N ARG A 21 3.62 -23.24 -29.54
CA ARG A 21 2.31 -23.78 -29.15
C ARG A 21 1.89 -24.96 -30.04
N ASP A 22 2.07 -24.84 -31.35
CA ASP A 22 1.68 -25.89 -32.29
C ASP A 22 2.66 -27.06 -32.26
N ARG A 23 3.95 -26.77 -32.06
CA ARG A 23 5.00 -27.74 -31.77
C ARG A 23 4.68 -28.58 -30.54
N THR A 24 4.31 -27.94 -29.43
CA THR A 24 3.91 -28.64 -28.21
C THR A 24 2.69 -29.54 -28.46
N ARG A 25 1.68 -29.04 -29.19
CA ARG A 25 0.48 -29.84 -29.53
C ARG A 25 0.83 -31.04 -30.41
N ARG A 26 1.64 -30.85 -31.46
CA ARG A 26 2.09 -31.91 -32.36
C ARG A 26 2.92 -32.96 -31.63
N LEU A 27 3.84 -32.54 -30.77
CA LEU A 27 4.64 -33.43 -29.93
C LEU A 27 3.77 -34.26 -28.98
N VAL A 28 2.79 -33.64 -28.31
CA VAL A 28 1.87 -34.35 -27.41
C VAL A 28 1.02 -35.36 -28.18
N ALA A 29 0.54 -35.02 -29.37
CA ALA A 29 -0.19 -35.94 -30.22
C ALA A 29 0.69 -37.12 -30.65
N TRP A 30 1.90 -36.84 -31.15
CA TRP A 30 2.89 -37.87 -31.52
C TRP A 30 3.21 -38.79 -30.34
N ALA A 31 3.52 -38.24 -29.16
CA ALA A 31 3.90 -39.02 -27.98
C ALA A 31 2.82 -40.00 -27.51
N ARG A 32 1.54 -39.72 -27.80
CA ARG A 32 0.43 -40.61 -27.42
C ARG A 32 0.23 -41.77 -28.38
N THR A 33 0.66 -41.65 -29.64
CA THR A 33 0.33 -42.61 -30.70
C THR A 33 1.55 -43.31 -31.30
N ALA A 34 2.76 -42.78 -31.11
CA ALA A 34 3.97 -43.28 -31.75
C ALA A 34 4.48 -44.60 -31.10
N PRO A 35 4.67 -45.69 -31.87
CA PRO A 35 5.16 -46.97 -31.34
C PRO A 35 6.65 -46.94 -30.97
N ASP A 36 7.43 -46.08 -31.61
CA ASP A 36 8.86 -45.85 -31.42
C ASP A 36 9.15 -44.73 -30.39
N ARG A 37 8.13 -44.27 -29.64
CA ARG A 37 8.28 -43.19 -28.65
C ARG A 37 9.40 -43.44 -27.65
N ALA A 38 9.49 -44.64 -27.09
CA ALA A 38 10.47 -44.95 -26.04
C ALA A 38 11.93 -44.78 -26.52
N PRO A 39 12.35 -45.39 -27.65
CA PRO A 39 13.69 -45.16 -28.19
C PRO A 39 13.93 -43.71 -28.63
N VAL A 40 12.95 -43.03 -29.25
CA VAL A 40 13.10 -41.60 -29.64
C VAL A 40 13.26 -40.69 -28.41
N CYS A 41 12.46 -40.90 -27.35
CA CYS A 41 12.61 -40.14 -26.10
C CYS A 41 13.94 -40.41 -25.39
N ALA A 42 14.47 -41.63 -25.46
CA ALA A 42 15.78 -41.96 -24.91
C ALA A 42 16.91 -41.27 -25.69
N ASP A 43 16.79 -41.20 -27.01
CA ASP A 43 17.72 -40.48 -27.89
C ASP A 43 17.70 -38.97 -27.64
N LEU A 44 16.51 -38.35 -27.61
CA LEU A 44 16.32 -36.93 -27.26
C LEU A 44 16.98 -36.54 -25.93
N ARG A 45 16.99 -37.43 -24.93
CA ARG A 45 17.62 -37.17 -23.62
C ARG A 45 19.14 -37.06 -23.68
N ARG A 46 19.79 -37.60 -24.72
CA ARG A 46 21.24 -37.59 -24.91
C ARG A 46 21.75 -36.31 -25.59
N HIS A 47 20.84 -35.43 -26.01
CA HIS A 47 21.14 -34.20 -26.75
C HIS A 47 21.01 -32.94 -25.87
N GLY A 48 20.84 -31.78 -26.50
CA GLY A 48 20.84 -30.48 -25.86
C GLY A 48 19.60 -30.19 -25.00
N PRO A 49 19.58 -29.07 -24.26
CA PRO A 49 18.46 -28.71 -23.38
C PRO A 49 17.11 -28.65 -24.10
N TYR A 50 17.10 -28.28 -25.37
CA TYR A 50 15.90 -28.24 -26.19
C TYR A 50 15.30 -29.64 -26.38
N GLU A 51 16.10 -30.60 -26.81
CA GLU A 51 15.67 -31.99 -27.04
C GLU A 51 15.25 -32.66 -25.73
N ARG A 52 15.99 -32.46 -24.64
CA ARG A 52 15.62 -32.98 -23.30
C ARG A 52 14.28 -32.42 -22.83
N ARG A 53 13.98 -31.16 -23.12
CA ARG A 53 12.68 -30.55 -22.81
C ARG A 53 11.55 -31.19 -23.63
N LEU A 54 11.78 -31.53 -24.90
CA LEU A 54 10.80 -32.28 -25.71
C LEU A 54 10.57 -33.67 -25.11
N ALA A 55 11.63 -34.38 -24.70
CA ALA A 55 11.50 -35.67 -24.03
C ALA A 55 10.68 -35.59 -22.73
N LEU A 56 10.88 -34.54 -21.91
CA LEU A 56 10.05 -34.30 -20.73
C LEU A 56 8.58 -34.04 -21.10
N LEU A 57 8.30 -33.22 -22.11
CA LEU A 57 6.92 -32.95 -22.54
C LEU A 57 6.23 -34.22 -23.07
N ALA A 58 6.95 -35.08 -23.79
CA ALA A 58 6.46 -36.37 -24.23
C ALA A 58 6.15 -37.30 -23.03
N ALA A 59 7.05 -37.38 -22.05
CA ALA A 59 6.83 -38.14 -20.82
C ALA A 59 5.60 -37.66 -20.03
N LEU A 60 5.41 -36.34 -19.94
CA LEU A 60 4.22 -35.74 -19.32
C LEU A 60 2.93 -36.08 -20.09
N ALA A 61 2.99 -36.11 -21.42
CA ALA A 61 1.84 -36.45 -22.27
C ALA A 61 1.35 -37.89 -22.06
N THR A 62 2.26 -38.80 -21.71
CA THR A 62 2.02 -40.24 -21.53
C THR A 62 2.01 -40.68 -20.07
N ARG A 63 2.18 -39.76 -19.12
CA ARG A 63 2.29 -40.03 -17.68
C ARG A 63 3.40 -41.03 -17.34
N ASP A 64 4.52 -40.97 -18.05
CA ASP A 64 5.71 -41.79 -17.76
C ASP A 64 6.42 -41.22 -16.51
N THR A 65 6.08 -41.78 -15.34
CA THR A 65 6.56 -41.32 -14.04
C THR A 65 8.07 -41.49 -13.88
N ALA A 66 8.65 -42.58 -14.39
CA ALA A 66 10.08 -42.84 -14.33
C ALA A 66 10.87 -41.78 -15.11
N ALA A 67 10.41 -41.45 -16.31
CA ALA A 67 11.03 -40.40 -17.12
C ALA A 67 10.89 -39.00 -16.50
N VAL A 68 9.74 -38.69 -15.90
CA VAL A 68 9.53 -37.42 -15.18
C VAL A 68 10.45 -37.31 -13.97
N LEU A 69 10.62 -38.39 -13.20
CA LEU A 69 11.53 -38.41 -12.05
C LEU A 69 12.98 -38.23 -12.46
N ALA A 70 13.43 -38.90 -13.52
CA ALA A 70 14.77 -38.70 -14.07
C ALA A 70 15.03 -37.24 -14.45
N ALA A 71 14.04 -36.57 -15.06
CA ALA A 71 14.14 -35.16 -15.44
C ALA A 71 14.18 -34.18 -14.26
N THR A 72 13.89 -34.61 -13.02
CA THR A 72 14.04 -33.75 -11.83
C THR A 72 15.50 -33.44 -11.48
N PHE A 73 16.45 -34.18 -12.08
CA PHE A 73 17.89 -33.99 -11.96
C PHE A 73 18.50 -33.35 -13.22
N ASP A 74 17.68 -32.86 -14.15
CA ASP A 74 18.22 -32.19 -15.35
C ASP A 74 19.07 -30.98 -14.93
N PRO A 75 20.27 -30.80 -15.51
CA PRO A 75 21.12 -29.64 -15.22
C PRO A 75 20.45 -28.30 -15.60
N GLU A 76 19.46 -28.30 -16.49
CA GLU A 76 18.67 -27.12 -16.84
C GLU A 76 17.59 -26.85 -15.77
N PRO A 77 17.67 -25.76 -14.98
CA PRO A 77 16.75 -25.50 -13.88
C PRO A 77 15.29 -25.41 -14.33
N SER A 78 15.03 -24.94 -15.55
CA SER A 78 13.68 -24.82 -16.09
C SER A 78 13.02 -26.19 -16.39
N ILE A 79 13.81 -27.18 -16.80
CA ILE A 79 13.37 -28.57 -17.01
C ILE A 79 13.15 -29.24 -15.65
N ALA A 80 14.14 -29.20 -14.77
CA ALA A 80 14.05 -29.76 -13.42
C ALA A 80 12.86 -29.19 -12.63
N ALA A 81 12.64 -27.87 -12.72
CA ALA A 81 11.49 -27.21 -12.09
C ALA A 81 10.14 -27.70 -12.61
N THR A 82 10.03 -27.94 -13.92
CA THR A 82 8.81 -28.45 -14.54
C THR A 82 8.57 -29.90 -14.13
N ALA A 83 9.61 -30.72 -14.17
CA ALA A 83 9.58 -32.12 -13.74
C ALA A 83 9.20 -32.27 -12.26
N LEU A 84 9.82 -31.50 -11.35
CA LEU A 84 9.49 -31.52 -9.91
C LEU A 84 8.03 -31.17 -9.65
N THR A 85 7.51 -30.15 -10.34
CA THR A 85 6.10 -29.76 -10.18
C THR A 85 5.16 -30.87 -10.67
N ALA A 86 5.54 -31.56 -11.74
CA ALA A 86 4.77 -32.69 -12.28
C ALA A 86 4.86 -33.94 -11.40
N ALA A 87 6.03 -34.26 -10.86
CA ALA A 87 6.23 -35.38 -9.95
C ALA A 87 5.34 -35.25 -8.70
N VAL A 88 5.33 -34.07 -8.06
CA VAL A 88 4.47 -33.80 -6.89
C VAL A 88 2.99 -33.91 -7.25
N ARG A 89 2.58 -33.44 -8.44
CA ARG A 89 1.20 -33.60 -8.92
C ARG A 89 0.82 -35.06 -9.17
N ALA A 90 1.80 -35.91 -9.49
CA ALA A 90 1.63 -37.34 -9.65
C ALA A 90 1.73 -38.11 -8.32
N GLY A 91 1.83 -37.42 -7.17
CA GLY A 91 1.92 -38.05 -5.85
C GLY A 91 3.33 -38.53 -5.48
N VAL A 92 4.36 -38.19 -6.26
CA VAL A 92 5.74 -38.60 -5.99
C VAL A 92 6.56 -37.42 -5.49
N THR A 93 7.09 -37.56 -4.28
CA THR A 93 8.01 -36.58 -3.69
C THR A 93 9.43 -37.13 -3.73
N PRO A 94 10.42 -36.36 -4.21
CA PRO A 94 11.81 -36.81 -4.22
C PRO A 94 12.30 -37.09 -2.79
N ALA A 95 12.88 -38.27 -2.57
CA ALA A 95 13.43 -38.68 -1.27
C ALA A 95 14.65 -37.82 -0.85
N ASP A 96 15.36 -37.24 -1.82
CA ASP A 96 16.54 -36.40 -1.65
C ASP A 96 16.22 -34.91 -1.43
N LEU A 97 14.97 -34.58 -1.05
CA LEU A 97 14.51 -33.19 -0.99
C LEU A 97 15.41 -32.27 -0.13
N THR A 98 15.98 -32.78 0.96
CA THR A 98 16.88 -32.03 1.85
C THR A 98 18.26 -31.75 1.25
N GLU A 99 18.67 -32.49 0.22
CA GLU A 99 19.94 -32.28 -0.47
C GLU A 99 19.78 -31.35 -1.69
N ARG A 100 18.54 -31.09 -2.11
CA ARG A 100 18.24 -30.23 -3.25
C ARG A 100 18.41 -28.73 -2.92
N PRO A 101 18.73 -27.89 -3.93
CA PRO A 101 18.78 -26.44 -3.77
C PRO A 101 17.49 -25.82 -3.24
N ALA A 102 17.60 -24.64 -2.62
CA ALA A 102 16.46 -23.94 -2.00
C ALA A 102 15.33 -23.62 -2.99
N ASP A 103 15.64 -23.29 -4.26
CA ASP A 103 14.60 -23.04 -5.27
C ASP A 103 13.75 -24.30 -5.56
N ALA A 104 14.40 -25.46 -5.67
CA ALA A 104 13.75 -26.74 -5.89
C ALA A 104 12.86 -27.12 -4.70
N ARG A 105 13.36 -27.00 -3.47
CA ARG A 105 12.57 -27.27 -2.24
C ARG A 105 11.34 -26.38 -2.14
N ARG A 106 11.52 -25.06 -2.30
CA ARG A 106 10.41 -24.09 -2.25
C ARG A 106 9.38 -24.30 -3.36
N ARG A 107 9.81 -24.86 -4.49
CA ARG A 107 8.91 -25.26 -5.57
C ARG A 107 8.09 -26.49 -5.20
N VAL A 108 8.67 -27.49 -4.56
CA VAL A 108 7.94 -28.64 -3.98
C VAL A 108 6.91 -28.14 -2.95
N TYR A 109 7.29 -27.27 -2.02
CA TYR A 109 6.35 -26.71 -1.03
C TYR A 109 5.18 -25.97 -1.72
N ARG A 110 5.47 -25.19 -2.77
CA ARG A 110 4.45 -24.51 -3.56
C ARG A 110 3.54 -25.48 -4.31
N ALA A 111 4.07 -26.59 -4.80
CA ALA A 111 3.30 -27.63 -5.47
C ALA A 111 2.36 -28.36 -4.50
N LEU A 112 2.85 -28.73 -3.31
CA LEU A 112 2.06 -29.35 -2.22
C LEU A 112 0.94 -28.43 -1.74
N ARG A 113 1.18 -27.11 -1.62
CA ARG A 113 0.12 -26.14 -1.28
C ARG A 113 -0.98 -26.04 -2.35
N ARG A 114 -0.67 -26.31 -3.62
CA ARG A 114 -1.63 -26.23 -4.73
C ARG A 114 -2.34 -27.55 -4.99
N ASN A 115 -1.72 -28.67 -4.63
CA ASN A 115 -2.24 -30.03 -4.77
C ASN A 115 -2.07 -30.69 -3.40
N PRO A 116 -3.03 -30.52 -2.48
CA PRO A 116 -2.88 -30.90 -1.08
C PRO A 116 -2.58 -32.38 -0.91
N ALA A 117 -1.47 -32.69 -0.25
CA ALA A 117 -1.07 -34.02 0.19
C ALA A 117 -0.51 -33.90 1.62
N PRO A 118 -1.38 -33.67 2.64
CA PRO A 118 -0.96 -33.28 3.98
C PRO A 118 -0.05 -34.32 4.64
N ALA A 119 -0.33 -35.62 4.51
CA ALA A 119 0.52 -36.68 5.06
C ALA A 119 1.98 -36.61 4.59
N VAL A 120 2.20 -36.22 3.32
CA VAL A 120 3.55 -36.03 2.76
C VAL A 120 4.20 -34.77 3.36
N ALA A 121 3.46 -33.67 3.45
CA ALA A 121 3.98 -32.44 4.06
C ALA A 121 4.27 -32.61 5.55
N ASP A 122 3.44 -33.35 6.27
CA ASP A 122 3.56 -33.68 7.69
C ASP A 122 4.82 -34.52 7.95
N ALA A 123 5.08 -35.55 7.13
CA ALA A 123 6.29 -36.35 7.24
C ALA A 123 7.59 -35.55 6.96
N LEU A 124 7.50 -34.52 6.11
CA LEU A 124 8.66 -33.71 5.73
C LEU A 124 9.02 -32.61 6.74
N ILE A 125 8.05 -32.09 7.49
CA ILE A 125 8.26 -30.84 8.24
C ILE A 125 9.36 -30.96 9.31
N ILE A 126 9.47 -32.12 9.96
CA ILE A 126 10.47 -32.39 11.00
C ILE A 126 11.87 -32.30 10.41
N GLY A 127 12.17 -33.11 9.38
CA GLY A 127 13.48 -33.11 8.73
C GLY A 127 13.83 -31.77 8.06
N VAL A 128 12.83 -31.04 7.54
CA VAL A 128 13.04 -29.67 7.03
C VAL A 128 13.40 -28.71 8.16
N ARG A 129 12.71 -28.77 9.30
CA ARG A 129 12.99 -27.92 10.46
C ARG A 129 14.38 -28.21 11.04
N GLU A 130 14.74 -29.47 11.20
CA GLU A 130 16.04 -29.89 11.72
C GLU A 130 17.19 -29.44 10.80
N ARG A 131 17.07 -29.66 9.49
CA ARG A 131 18.14 -29.32 8.54
C ARG A 131 18.21 -27.85 8.19
N PHE A 132 17.08 -27.13 8.13
CA PHE A 132 17.02 -25.76 7.59
C PHE A 132 16.41 -24.72 8.53
N GLY A 133 15.93 -25.11 9.71
CA GLY A 133 15.39 -24.20 10.71
C GLY A 133 13.96 -23.73 10.44
N ASP A 134 13.49 -22.88 11.36
CA ASP A 134 12.08 -22.52 11.50
C ASP A 134 11.50 -21.80 10.26
N HIS A 135 12.30 -20.97 9.57
CA HIS A 135 11.83 -20.22 8.38
C HIS A 135 11.47 -21.12 7.20
N GLU A 136 12.23 -22.20 6.99
CA GLU A 136 11.98 -23.11 5.89
C GLU A 136 10.80 -24.06 6.24
N ALA A 137 10.71 -24.49 7.50
CA ALA A 137 9.57 -25.25 8.02
C ALA A 137 8.26 -24.43 7.95
N ALA A 138 8.29 -23.16 8.32
CA ALA A 138 7.18 -22.22 8.18
C ALA A 138 6.69 -22.09 6.72
N ALA A 139 7.59 -22.14 5.74
CA ALA A 139 7.20 -22.09 4.33
C ALA A 139 6.45 -23.36 3.86
N LEU A 140 6.65 -24.50 4.53
CA LEU A 140 5.97 -25.77 4.27
C LEU A 140 4.66 -25.90 5.05
N LEU A 141 4.57 -25.33 6.26
CA LEU A 141 3.44 -25.48 7.19
C LEU A 141 2.04 -25.31 6.55
N PRO A 142 1.77 -24.36 5.60
CA PRO A 142 0.45 -24.25 4.99
C PRO A 142 0.03 -25.43 4.10
N ALA A 143 0.93 -26.37 3.80
CA ALA A 143 0.63 -27.63 3.10
C ALA A 143 0.37 -28.81 4.05
N CYS A 144 0.68 -28.67 5.34
CA CYS A 144 0.51 -29.68 6.37
C CYS A 144 -0.96 -29.87 6.76
N GLY A 145 -1.25 -31.00 7.41
CA GLY A 145 -2.55 -31.31 8.00
C GLY A 145 -2.85 -30.47 9.25
N PRO A 146 -4.14 -30.37 9.67
CA PRO A 146 -4.57 -29.50 10.77
C PRO A 146 -3.89 -29.82 12.10
N GLU A 147 -3.69 -31.10 12.45
CA GLU A 147 -3.02 -31.51 13.70
C GLU A 147 -1.57 -31.01 13.77
N THR A 148 -0.81 -31.23 12.70
CA THR A 148 0.56 -30.71 12.55
C THR A 148 0.58 -29.19 12.66
N VAL A 149 -0.35 -28.50 12.00
CA VAL A 149 -0.41 -27.04 12.07
C VAL A 149 -0.64 -26.57 13.51
N ARG A 150 -1.57 -27.18 14.26
CA ARG A 150 -1.80 -26.81 15.67
C ARG A 150 -0.55 -27.04 16.53
N ALA A 151 0.14 -28.16 16.33
CA ALA A 151 1.33 -28.51 17.11
C ALA A 151 2.51 -27.54 16.87
N TRP A 152 2.79 -27.17 15.61
CA TRP A 152 3.99 -26.38 15.27
C TRP A 152 3.74 -24.87 15.14
N LEU A 153 2.49 -24.41 15.02
CA LEU A 153 2.18 -22.99 14.85
C LEU A 153 2.74 -22.09 15.97
N PRO A 154 2.63 -22.42 17.27
CA PRO A 154 3.18 -21.59 18.35
C PRO A 154 4.69 -21.33 18.22
N ASP A 155 5.42 -22.33 17.72
CA ASP A 155 6.87 -22.25 17.53
C ASP A 155 7.26 -21.51 16.25
N LEU A 156 6.47 -21.66 15.18
CA LEU A 156 6.80 -21.19 13.83
C LEU A 156 6.12 -19.87 13.44
N GLU A 157 5.17 -19.36 14.22
CA GLU A 157 4.40 -18.13 13.91
C GLU A 157 5.28 -16.90 13.65
N HIS A 158 6.42 -16.80 14.33
CA HIS A 158 7.40 -15.72 14.14
C HIS A 158 8.01 -15.67 12.73
N ALA A 159 8.02 -16.79 12.01
CA ALA A 159 8.61 -16.94 10.68
C ALA A 159 7.55 -17.10 9.56
N LEU A 160 6.27 -17.06 9.92
CA LEU A 160 5.14 -17.30 9.02
C LEU A 160 4.60 -15.99 8.42
N ASN A 161 3.99 -16.12 7.24
CA ASN A 161 3.08 -15.10 6.74
C ASN A 161 1.64 -15.52 7.10
N PRO A 162 0.94 -14.80 8.00
CA PRO A 162 -0.36 -15.23 8.51
C PRO A 162 -1.43 -15.28 7.42
N GLU A 163 -1.39 -14.40 6.41
CA GLU A 163 -2.35 -14.43 5.29
C GLU A 163 -2.22 -15.71 4.45
N ARG A 164 -1.01 -16.25 4.32
CA ARG A 164 -0.81 -17.50 3.58
C ARG A 164 -1.42 -18.69 4.32
N LEU A 165 -1.27 -18.73 5.65
CA LEU A 165 -1.83 -19.82 6.47
C LEU A 165 -3.35 -19.70 6.56
N MET A 166 -3.89 -18.49 6.68
CA MET A 166 -5.33 -18.21 6.73
C MET A 166 -6.12 -18.79 5.55
N ARG A 167 -5.51 -18.87 4.35
CA ARG A 167 -6.18 -19.42 3.15
C ARG A 167 -6.43 -20.93 3.23
N SER A 168 -5.61 -21.66 3.99
CA SER A 168 -5.71 -23.13 4.09
C SER A 168 -6.25 -23.58 5.45
N HIS A 169 -6.00 -22.83 6.51
CA HIS A 169 -6.24 -23.22 7.91
C HIS A 169 -6.86 -22.08 8.72
N SER A 170 -7.93 -21.46 8.20
CA SER A 170 -8.56 -20.28 8.81
C SER A 170 -8.90 -20.46 10.29
N ASP A 171 -9.50 -21.59 10.62
CA ASP A 171 -10.02 -21.87 11.95
C ASP A 171 -8.90 -21.94 13.00
N ILE A 172 -7.78 -22.55 12.64
CA ILE A 172 -6.61 -22.69 13.51
C ILE A 172 -5.96 -21.33 13.75
N VAL A 173 -5.83 -20.51 12.69
CA VAL A 173 -5.22 -19.17 12.81
C VAL A 173 -6.09 -18.25 13.68
N LEU A 174 -7.42 -18.30 13.50
CA LEU A 174 -8.35 -17.50 14.30
C LEU A 174 -8.35 -17.95 15.77
N ALA A 175 -8.37 -19.26 16.04
CA ALA A 175 -8.28 -19.80 17.39
C ALA A 175 -6.96 -19.41 18.08
N ARG A 176 -5.82 -19.63 17.41
CA ARG A 176 -4.49 -19.21 17.92
C ARG A 176 -4.41 -17.70 18.17
N THR A 177 -5.05 -16.90 17.31
CA THR A 177 -5.11 -15.44 17.52
C THR A 177 -5.90 -15.11 18.78
N GLY A 178 -7.05 -15.76 19.00
CA GLY A 178 -7.84 -15.61 20.23
C GLY A 178 -7.05 -15.96 21.49
N GLU A 179 -6.36 -17.11 21.50
CA GLU A 179 -5.47 -17.52 22.61
C GLU A 179 -4.40 -16.46 22.91
N ARG A 180 -3.74 -15.95 21.86
CA ARG A 180 -2.72 -14.90 22.00
C ARG A 180 -3.29 -13.61 22.57
N MET A 181 -4.47 -13.20 22.15
CA MET A 181 -5.12 -11.98 22.64
C MET A 181 -5.58 -12.13 24.09
N ALA A 182 -6.10 -13.31 24.46
CA ALA A 182 -6.54 -13.61 25.82
C ALA A 182 -5.36 -13.63 26.81
N ALA A 183 -4.23 -14.23 26.43
CA ALA A 183 -3.04 -14.30 27.26
C ALA A 183 -2.24 -12.98 27.31
N ALA A 184 -2.42 -12.09 26.35
CA ALA A 184 -1.67 -10.84 26.28
C ALA A 184 -2.29 -9.75 27.18
N PRO A 185 -1.43 -9.01 27.94
CA PRO A 185 -1.80 -7.74 28.53
C PRO A 185 -2.42 -6.77 27.50
N PRO A 186 -3.43 -5.98 27.88
CA PRO A 186 -4.15 -5.09 26.98
C PRO A 186 -3.26 -4.20 26.09
N GLU A 187 -2.21 -3.61 26.66
CA GLU A 187 -1.24 -2.74 25.97
C GLU A 187 -0.50 -3.42 24.81
N SER A 188 -0.43 -4.76 24.82
CA SER A 188 0.29 -5.54 23.81
C SER A 188 -0.62 -6.08 22.71
N ARG A 189 -1.95 -6.01 22.89
CA ARG A 189 -2.94 -6.48 21.90
C ARG A 189 -2.87 -5.67 20.61
N GLY A 190 -2.57 -4.37 20.69
CA GLY A 190 -2.38 -3.51 19.52
C GLY A 190 -1.28 -4.03 18.58
N ARG A 191 -0.17 -4.53 19.14
CA ARG A 191 0.92 -5.13 18.35
C ARG A 191 0.48 -6.45 17.70
N ILE A 192 -0.23 -7.31 18.43
CA ILE A 192 -0.76 -8.56 17.87
C ILE A 192 -1.68 -8.22 16.69
N TRP A 193 -2.56 -7.23 16.83
CA TRP A 193 -3.40 -6.77 15.72
C TRP A 193 -2.58 -6.27 14.52
N ALA A 194 -1.51 -5.51 14.75
CA ALA A 194 -0.65 -5.04 13.66
C ALA A 194 -0.05 -6.21 12.84
N GLU A 195 0.22 -7.35 13.49
CA GLU A 195 0.73 -8.56 12.84
C GLU A 195 -0.35 -9.34 12.07
N VAL A 196 -1.57 -9.46 12.63
CA VAL A 196 -2.57 -10.44 12.16
C VAL A 196 -3.81 -9.85 11.51
N ALA A 197 -4.10 -8.54 11.64
CA ALA A 197 -5.35 -7.93 11.19
C ALA A 197 -5.64 -8.19 9.71
N GLY A 198 -4.61 -8.07 8.85
CA GLY A 198 -4.74 -8.37 7.43
C GLY A 198 -5.26 -9.79 7.17
N ALA A 199 -4.78 -10.78 7.92
CA ALA A 199 -5.25 -12.16 7.81
C ALA A 199 -6.65 -12.35 8.43
N VAL A 200 -6.85 -11.89 9.68
CA VAL A 200 -8.11 -12.07 10.44
C VAL A 200 -9.31 -11.49 9.69
N LEU A 201 -9.18 -10.28 9.15
CA LEU A 201 -10.29 -9.60 8.44
C LEU A 201 -10.67 -10.29 7.11
N HIS A 202 -9.80 -11.14 6.57
CA HIS A 202 -10.07 -11.96 5.38
C HIS A 202 -10.43 -13.42 5.73
N GLY A 203 -10.47 -13.77 7.01
CA GLY A 203 -10.90 -15.08 7.50
C GLY A 203 -12.40 -15.28 7.48
N ASP A 204 -12.89 -16.14 8.37
CA ASP A 204 -14.31 -16.32 8.64
C ASP A 204 -14.91 -15.04 9.27
N PRO A 205 -15.97 -14.44 8.68
CA PRO A 205 -16.52 -13.17 9.17
C PRO A 205 -17.07 -13.21 10.60
N ALA A 206 -17.69 -14.31 11.02
CA ALA A 206 -18.30 -14.42 12.34
C ALA A 206 -17.22 -14.40 13.43
N ARG A 207 -16.23 -15.29 13.31
CA ARG A 207 -15.10 -15.36 14.25
C ARG A 207 -14.22 -14.11 14.23
N ALA A 208 -14.06 -13.47 13.06
CA ALA A 208 -13.34 -12.21 12.98
C ALA A 208 -14.07 -11.09 13.76
N LEU A 209 -15.40 -11.03 13.67
CA LEU A 209 -16.20 -10.12 14.48
C LEU A 209 -16.15 -10.47 15.97
N ASP A 210 -16.11 -11.74 16.35
CA ASP A 210 -15.97 -12.15 17.76
C ASP A 210 -14.64 -11.68 18.36
N LEU A 211 -13.54 -11.80 17.60
CA LEU A 211 -12.23 -11.27 18.01
C LEU A 211 -12.23 -9.74 18.08
N LEU A 212 -12.93 -9.05 17.18
CA LEU A 212 -13.05 -7.60 17.21
C LEU A 212 -13.88 -7.13 18.42
N ASP A 213 -15.01 -7.77 18.69
CA ASP A 213 -15.86 -7.42 19.83
C ASP A 213 -15.13 -7.65 21.17
N ALA A 214 -14.31 -8.71 21.27
CA ALA A 214 -13.58 -9.03 22.49
C ALA A 214 -12.26 -8.25 22.66
N TYR A 215 -11.53 -7.97 21.57
CA TYR A 215 -10.14 -7.54 21.65
C TYR A 215 -9.75 -6.39 20.71
N ALA A 216 -10.66 -5.82 19.92
CA ALA A 216 -10.30 -4.66 19.09
C ALA A 216 -9.77 -3.51 19.97
N PRO A 217 -8.78 -2.73 19.50
CA PRO A 217 -8.36 -1.54 20.21
C PRO A 217 -9.56 -0.63 20.51
N GLU A 218 -9.57 -0.03 21.69
CA GLU A 218 -10.69 0.81 22.16
C GLU A 218 -10.91 2.00 21.20
N GLU A 219 -9.83 2.60 20.71
CA GLU A 219 -9.85 3.87 19.97
C GLU A 219 -9.86 3.74 18.45
N SER A 220 -9.64 2.54 17.90
CA SER A 220 -9.62 2.33 16.46
C SER A 220 -9.97 0.90 16.08
N LEU A 221 -10.31 0.71 14.81
CA LEU A 221 -10.46 -0.63 14.24
C LEU A 221 -9.16 -1.07 13.57
N PRO A 222 -8.68 -2.30 13.83
CA PRO A 222 -7.39 -2.77 13.31
C PRO A 222 -7.49 -3.06 11.81
N GLY A 223 -6.38 -2.88 11.08
CA GLY A 223 -6.28 -3.22 9.65
C GLY A 223 -7.06 -2.30 8.69
N PRO A 224 -7.07 -2.63 7.38
CA PRO A 224 -7.63 -1.74 6.37
C PRO A 224 -9.17 -1.82 6.33
N LEU A 225 -9.84 -0.67 6.38
CA LEU A 225 -11.31 -0.57 6.39
C LEU A 225 -12.02 -1.17 5.16
N VAL A 226 -11.30 -1.37 4.05
CA VAL A 226 -11.87 -2.04 2.86
C VAL A 226 -12.32 -3.46 3.18
N ALA A 227 -11.64 -4.16 4.10
CA ALA A 227 -11.96 -5.53 4.47
C ALA A 227 -13.25 -5.62 5.32
N TYR A 228 -13.61 -4.56 6.05
CA TYR A 228 -14.82 -4.49 6.85
C TYR A 228 -16.10 -4.51 6.00
N GLY A 229 -16.01 -4.23 4.70
CA GLY A 229 -17.13 -4.43 3.78
C GLY A 229 -17.59 -5.88 3.70
N ARG A 230 -16.69 -6.86 3.91
CA ARG A 230 -17.05 -8.29 4.00
C ARG A 230 -17.72 -8.61 5.33
N LEU A 231 -17.21 -8.06 6.42
CA LEU A 231 -17.81 -8.24 7.75
C LEU A 231 -19.20 -7.62 7.84
N ALA A 232 -19.38 -6.41 7.28
CA ALA A 232 -20.69 -5.75 7.22
C ALA A 232 -21.68 -6.47 6.29
N ALA A 233 -21.20 -7.25 5.31
CA ALA A 233 -22.07 -8.10 4.52
C ALA A 233 -22.57 -9.33 5.30
N HIS A 234 -21.86 -9.74 6.35
CA HIS A 234 -22.27 -10.80 7.26
C HIS A 234 -23.16 -10.24 8.40
N ASP A 235 -22.72 -9.19 9.09
CA ASP A 235 -23.49 -8.49 10.12
C ASP A 235 -23.16 -6.99 10.13
N ALA A 236 -24.00 -6.19 9.47
CA ALA A 236 -23.86 -4.74 9.43
C ALA A 236 -24.09 -4.08 10.81
N ARG A 237 -24.95 -4.66 11.66
CA ARG A 237 -25.28 -4.09 12.97
C ARG A 237 -24.09 -4.14 13.91
N ARG A 238 -23.41 -5.29 13.96
CA ARG A 238 -22.14 -5.45 14.70
C ARG A 238 -21.10 -4.45 14.22
N VAL A 239 -20.95 -4.29 12.91
CA VAL A 239 -19.97 -3.32 12.37
C VAL A 239 -20.33 -1.87 12.69
N VAL A 240 -21.62 -1.48 12.65
CA VAL A 240 -22.04 -0.14 13.12
C VAL A 240 -21.69 0.03 14.59
N ARG A 241 -22.05 -0.91 15.46
CA ARG A 241 -21.72 -0.83 16.90
C ARG A 241 -20.22 -0.70 17.15
N LEU A 242 -19.41 -1.46 16.42
CA LEU A 242 -17.96 -1.34 16.46
C LEU A 242 -17.52 0.06 16.04
N LEU A 243 -18.00 0.60 14.93
CA LEU A 243 -17.64 1.96 14.48
C LEU A 243 -18.10 3.06 15.44
N THR A 244 -19.28 2.92 16.04
CA THR A 244 -19.92 3.94 16.87
C THR A 244 -19.59 3.83 18.36
N SER A 245 -18.67 2.94 18.75
CA SER A 245 -18.17 2.89 20.11
C SER A 245 -17.66 4.28 20.53
N PRO A 246 -18.03 4.80 21.73
CA PRO A 246 -17.67 6.15 22.16
C PRO A 246 -16.17 6.45 22.03
N ASP A 247 -15.33 5.46 22.35
CA ASP A 247 -13.87 5.58 22.34
C ASP A 247 -13.29 5.75 20.93
N ARG A 248 -14.06 5.42 19.88
CA ARG A 248 -13.62 5.51 18.47
C ARG A 248 -14.04 6.81 17.79
N ALA A 249 -14.75 7.70 18.47
CA ALA A 249 -15.31 8.92 17.88
C ALA A 249 -14.25 9.80 17.19
N ALA A 250 -13.14 10.08 17.88
CA ALA A 250 -12.06 10.92 17.36
C ALA A 250 -11.30 10.28 16.19
N TRP A 251 -11.16 8.95 16.20
CA TRP A 251 -10.60 8.20 15.07
C TRP A 251 -11.55 8.25 13.88
N LEU A 252 -12.83 7.96 14.10
CA LEU A 252 -13.85 7.90 13.06
C LEU A 252 -14.05 9.27 12.38
N ALA A 253 -14.02 10.37 13.15
CA ALA A 253 -14.13 11.73 12.63
C ALA A 253 -13.03 12.07 11.61
N ARG A 254 -11.84 11.47 11.74
CA ARG A 254 -10.69 11.65 10.84
C ARG A 254 -10.57 10.55 9.79
N THR A 255 -11.50 9.60 9.77
CA THR A 255 -11.39 8.39 8.95
C THR A 255 -12.40 8.38 7.81
N THR A 256 -11.92 8.10 6.60
CA THR A 256 -12.81 7.95 5.43
C THR A 256 -13.31 6.50 5.31
N LEU A 257 -14.62 6.32 5.43
CA LEU A 257 -15.26 5.01 5.25
C LEU A 257 -15.34 4.63 3.75
N PRO A 258 -14.86 3.43 3.35
CA PRO A 258 -14.92 3.00 1.96
C PRO A 258 -16.36 2.87 1.44
N ARG A 259 -16.59 3.22 0.16
CA ARG A 259 -17.91 3.12 -0.48
C ARG A 259 -18.53 1.73 -0.43
N ALA A 260 -17.72 0.67 -0.44
CA ALA A 260 -18.22 -0.71 -0.31
C ALA A 260 -18.81 -0.97 1.07
N LEU A 261 -18.15 -0.49 2.14
CA LEU A 261 -18.64 -0.58 3.51
C LEU A 261 -19.92 0.23 3.69
N LEU A 262 -19.91 1.52 3.31
CA LEU A 262 -21.09 2.39 3.41
C LEU A 262 -22.32 1.81 2.73
N ARG A 263 -22.17 1.19 1.55
CA ARG A 263 -23.28 0.52 0.85
C ARG A 263 -23.87 -0.66 1.62
N ARG A 264 -23.07 -1.40 2.38
CA ARG A 264 -23.55 -2.50 3.22
C ARG A 264 -24.25 -1.98 4.47
N LEU A 265 -23.71 -0.94 5.10
CA LEU A 265 -24.34 -0.31 6.26
C LEU A 265 -25.66 0.38 5.91
N ALA A 266 -25.77 1.01 4.73
CA ALA A 266 -26.97 1.71 4.28
C ALA A 266 -28.23 0.82 4.16
N ALA A 267 -28.08 -0.51 4.16
CA ALA A 267 -29.18 -1.46 4.21
C ALA A 267 -29.90 -1.48 5.57
N LEU A 268 -29.28 -0.99 6.64
CA LEU A 268 -29.89 -0.88 7.97
C LEU A 268 -31.00 0.18 8.00
N PRO A 269 -31.99 0.07 8.91
CA PRO A 269 -32.99 1.11 9.18
C PRO A 269 -32.35 2.45 9.57
N THR A 270 -33.06 3.58 9.35
CA THR A 270 -32.51 4.92 9.60
C THR A 270 -32.08 5.12 11.04
N GLY A 271 -32.91 4.70 12.01
CA GLY A 271 -32.59 4.82 13.44
C GLY A 271 -31.30 4.10 13.84
N GLU A 272 -30.97 2.97 13.21
CA GLU A 272 -29.70 2.25 13.49
C GLU A 272 -28.47 2.97 12.89
N LEU A 273 -28.66 3.87 11.92
CA LEU A 273 -27.59 4.66 11.30
C LEU A 273 -27.41 6.04 11.93
N VAL A 274 -28.38 6.54 12.69
CA VAL A 274 -28.30 7.85 13.36
C VAL A 274 -27.04 7.97 14.23
N PRO A 275 -26.65 6.99 15.06
CA PRO A 275 -25.42 7.08 15.86
C PRO A 275 -24.17 7.26 14.98
N LEU A 276 -24.13 6.59 13.83
CA LEU A 276 -23.01 6.74 12.89
C LEU A 276 -23.04 8.13 12.21
N ALA A 277 -24.21 8.61 11.81
CA ALA A 277 -24.34 9.92 11.18
C ALA A 277 -23.98 11.06 12.15
N ALA A 278 -24.40 10.96 13.42
CA ALA A 278 -24.04 11.89 14.48
C ALA A 278 -22.51 11.96 14.69
N ARG A 279 -21.80 10.82 14.62
CA ARG A 279 -20.32 10.78 14.72
C ARG A 279 -19.59 11.38 13.52
N LEU A 280 -20.25 11.43 12.35
CA LEU A 280 -19.66 11.95 11.11
C LEU A 280 -20.04 13.41 10.82
N ARG A 281 -20.86 14.05 11.66
CA ARG A 281 -21.45 15.36 11.37
C ARG A 281 -20.44 16.49 11.21
N GLU A 282 -19.34 16.44 11.95
CA GLU A 282 -18.24 17.43 11.88
C GLU A 282 -17.38 17.25 10.61
N HIS A 283 -17.63 16.20 9.82
CA HIS A 283 -16.87 15.90 8.61
C HIS A 283 -17.78 15.81 7.39
N ASP A 284 -18.06 16.96 6.78
CA ASP A 284 -19.00 17.16 5.68
C ASP A 284 -18.94 16.09 4.59
N HIS A 285 -17.73 15.74 4.13
CA HIS A 285 -17.56 14.74 3.08
C HIS A 285 -17.93 13.33 3.54
N ALA A 286 -17.65 12.98 4.79
CA ALA A 286 -17.99 11.67 5.35
C ALA A 286 -19.51 11.55 5.60
N LEU A 287 -20.14 12.57 6.19
CA LEU A 287 -21.59 12.61 6.35
C LEU A 287 -22.29 12.58 4.98
N ALA A 288 -21.83 13.37 4.01
CA ALA A 288 -22.37 13.36 2.66
C ALA A 288 -22.23 11.99 1.98
N ALA A 289 -21.13 11.27 2.22
CA ALA A 289 -20.92 9.93 1.69
C ALA A 289 -21.92 8.92 2.29
N LEU A 290 -22.22 9.01 3.59
CA LEU A 290 -23.23 8.18 4.25
C LEU A 290 -24.65 8.51 3.74
N LEU A 291 -25.01 9.79 3.69
CA LEU A 291 -26.31 10.24 3.16
C LEU A 291 -26.51 9.82 1.70
N ARG A 292 -25.45 9.85 0.88
CA ARG A 292 -25.49 9.38 -0.52
C ARG A 292 -25.69 7.87 -0.62
N ALA A 293 -25.25 7.10 0.39
CA ALA A 293 -25.38 5.64 0.40
C ALA A 293 -26.82 5.18 0.71
N VAL A 294 -27.62 5.97 1.44
CA VAL A 294 -29.03 5.67 1.71
C VAL A 294 -29.97 6.17 0.61
N ALA A 295 -31.18 5.61 0.56
CA ALA A 295 -32.24 6.01 -0.37
C ALA A 295 -32.62 7.50 -0.16
N PRO A 296 -32.92 8.27 -1.23
CA PRO A 296 -33.24 9.69 -1.13
C PRO A 296 -34.35 10.05 -0.12
N SER A 297 -35.37 9.20 0.01
CA SER A 297 -36.49 9.40 0.95
C SER A 297 -36.08 9.39 2.42
N ARG A 298 -34.98 8.70 2.77
CA ARG A 298 -34.48 8.54 4.14
C ARG A 298 -33.45 9.61 4.54
N ARG A 299 -32.97 10.41 3.59
CA ARG A 299 -31.87 11.35 3.83
C ARG A 299 -32.25 12.49 4.76
N ALA A 300 -33.50 12.97 4.67
CA ALA A 300 -34.00 14.02 5.56
C ALA A 300 -34.00 13.52 7.01
N GLU A 301 -34.67 12.39 7.25
CA GLU A 301 -34.73 11.74 8.57
C GLU A 301 -33.34 11.46 9.16
N LEU A 302 -32.40 10.93 8.36
CA LEU A 302 -31.04 10.65 8.83
C LEU A 302 -30.25 11.93 9.15
N TYR A 303 -30.41 12.98 8.34
CA TYR A 303 -29.75 14.27 8.56
C TYR A 303 -30.29 14.97 9.81
N ASP A 304 -31.62 15.03 9.96
CA ASP A 304 -32.26 15.62 11.13
C ASP A 304 -31.90 14.82 12.40
N GLY A 305 -31.88 13.48 12.32
CA GLY A 305 -31.43 12.62 13.42
C GLY A 305 -29.95 12.82 13.79
N ALA A 306 -29.07 13.10 12.82
CA ALA A 306 -27.65 13.39 13.10
C ALA A 306 -27.43 14.72 13.84
N LEU A 307 -28.37 15.67 13.71
CA LEU A 307 -28.31 17.01 14.27
C LEU A 307 -29.25 17.23 15.47
N ALA A 308 -30.01 16.22 15.89
CA ALA A 308 -31.03 16.34 16.94
C ALA A 308 -30.47 16.98 18.24
N ASP A 309 -29.24 16.61 18.61
CA ASP A 309 -28.59 17.07 19.84
C ASP A 309 -27.71 18.34 19.66
N THR A 310 -27.68 18.95 18.47
CA THR A 310 -26.80 20.09 18.16
C THR A 310 -27.58 21.39 18.05
N ASP A 311 -27.06 22.53 18.56
CA ASP A 311 -27.67 23.83 18.28
C ASP A 311 -27.43 24.21 16.82
N THR A 312 -28.50 24.19 16.03
CA THR A 312 -28.43 24.52 14.62
C THR A 312 -28.57 26.02 14.35
N THR A 313 -28.75 26.85 15.39
CA THR A 313 -29.03 28.29 15.23
C THR A 313 -27.93 28.99 14.42
N ALA A 314 -26.67 28.79 14.77
CA ALA A 314 -25.52 29.35 14.05
C ALA A 314 -24.85 28.38 13.04
N LEU A 315 -25.32 27.12 12.96
CA LEU A 315 -24.69 26.09 12.14
C LEU A 315 -24.76 26.42 10.64
N LEU A 316 -23.63 26.35 9.95
CA LEU A 316 -23.54 26.39 8.49
C LEU A 316 -23.33 24.97 7.94
N PRO A 317 -24.31 24.38 7.22
CA PRO A 317 -24.12 23.04 6.65
C PRO A 317 -23.02 23.00 5.58
N GLY A 318 -22.24 21.93 5.53
CA GLY A 318 -21.27 21.74 4.45
C GLY A 318 -21.89 21.70 3.06
N ALA A 319 -21.22 22.28 2.07
CA ALA A 319 -21.66 22.25 0.67
C ALA A 319 -21.85 20.81 0.14
N ALA A 320 -20.97 19.88 0.53
CA ALA A 320 -21.08 18.47 0.14
C ALA A 320 -22.32 17.77 0.72
N VAL A 321 -22.73 18.16 1.93
CA VAL A 321 -23.95 17.68 2.60
C VAL A 321 -25.17 18.27 1.89
N MET A 322 -25.18 19.59 1.66
CA MET A 322 -26.26 20.26 0.93
C MET A 322 -26.52 19.61 -0.44
N GLU A 323 -25.49 19.20 -1.18
CA GLU A 323 -25.63 18.54 -2.48
C GLU A 323 -26.39 17.20 -2.46
N VAL A 324 -26.42 16.49 -1.32
CA VAL A 324 -27.06 15.17 -1.23
C VAL A 324 -28.45 15.20 -0.57
N LEU A 325 -28.79 16.30 0.12
CA LEU A 325 -30.06 16.47 0.81
C LEU A 325 -31.26 16.61 -0.15
N PRO A 326 -32.49 16.21 0.27
CA PRO A 326 -33.73 16.47 -0.48
C PRO A 326 -34.01 17.97 -0.66
N ALA A 327 -34.78 18.32 -1.69
CA ALA A 327 -35.02 19.71 -2.07
C ALA A 327 -35.64 20.57 -0.95
N ALA A 328 -36.66 20.04 -0.27
CA ALA A 328 -37.32 20.74 0.85
C ALA A 328 -36.34 21.04 2.00
N VAL A 329 -35.46 20.09 2.34
CA VAL A 329 -34.46 20.27 3.41
C VAL A 329 -33.40 21.30 3.00
N ARG A 330 -32.93 21.26 1.74
CA ARG A 330 -31.98 22.28 1.25
C ARG A 330 -32.57 23.69 1.30
N ALA A 331 -33.82 23.86 0.89
CA ALA A 331 -34.51 25.14 0.93
C ALA A 331 -34.69 25.63 2.38
N ARG A 332 -35.11 24.74 3.30
CA ARG A 332 -35.21 25.02 4.74
C ARG A 332 -33.88 25.51 5.32
N GLU A 333 -32.80 24.76 5.09
CA GLU A 333 -31.48 25.12 5.61
C GLU A 333 -30.93 26.40 4.96
N ALA A 334 -31.11 26.59 3.65
CA ALA A 334 -30.67 27.81 2.97
C ALA A 334 -31.40 29.06 3.47
N ALA A 335 -32.72 28.99 3.64
CA ALA A 335 -33.52 30.09 4.20
C ALA A 335 -33.09 30.42 5.64
N ARG A 336 -32.82 29.39 6.46
CA ARG A 336 -32.28 29.56 7.82
C ARG A 336 -30.92 30.27 7.80
N VAL A 337 -30.00 29.79 6.98
CA VAL A 337 -28.64 30.35 6.90
C VAL A 337 -28.64 31.78 6.37
N LEU A 338 -29.50 32.11 5.41
CA LEU A 338 -29.68 33.48 4.91
C LEU A 338 -30.27 34.45 5.95
N ALA A 339 -30.85 33.94 7.05
CA ALA A 339 -31.30 34.76 8.16
C ALA A 339 -30.17 35.19 9.12
N LEU A 340 -28.98 34.57 9.02
CA LEU A 340 -27.88 34.84 9.93
C LEU A 340 -27.21 36.19 9.63
N PRO A 341 -26.94 37.04 10.66
CA PRO A 341 -26.27 38.33 10.47
C PRO A 341 -24.92 38.19 9.75
N SER A 342 -24.11 37.21 10.18
CA SER A 342 -22.77 36.93 9.61
C SER A 342 -22.80 36.53 8.13
N VAL A 343 -23.94 36.05 7.62
CA VAL A 343 -24.15 35.71 6.21
C VAL A 343 -24.67 36.93 5.45
N ARG A 344 -25.63 37.68 6.02
CA ARG A 344 -26.26 38.84 5.38
C ARG A 344 -25.28 39.97 5.04
N GLU A 345 -24.23 40.13 5.84
CA GLU A 345 -23.19 41.15 5.64
C GLU A 345 -22.22 40.79 4.49
N ARG A 346 -22.24 39.55 3.98
CA ARG A 346 -21.31 39.07 2.95
C ARG A 346 -22.03 38.72 1.66
N ALA A 347 -21.93 39.59 0.66
CA ALA A 347 -22.65 39.45 -0.60
C ALA A 347 -22.37 38.10 -1.29
N GLU A 348 -21.14 37.60 -1.25
CA GLU A 348 -20.77 36.30 -1.81
C GLU A 348 -21.45 35.11 -1.09
N GLN A 349 -21.60 35.17 0.24
CA GLN A 349 -22.29 34.15 1.02
C GLN A 349 -23.80 34.17 0.73
N VAL A 350 -24.40 35.37 0.67
CA VAL A 350 -25.81 35.53 0.29
C VAL A 350 -26.06 34.91 -1.09
N ARG A 351 -25.20 35.18 -2.07
CA ARG A 351 -25.29 34.58 -3.42
C ARG A 351 -25.17 33.06 -3.37
N PHE A 352 -24.17 32.53 -2.67
CA PHE A 352 -23.94 31.08 -2.56
C PHE A 352 -25.14 30.35 -1.95
N TRP A 353 -25.68 30.84 -0.83
CA TRP A 353 -26.80 30.22 -0.13
C TRP A 353 -28.13 30.39 -0.87
N SER A 354 -28.33 31.53 -1.54
CA SER A 354 -29.53 31.76 -2.37
C SER A 354 -29.63 30.74 -3.52
N ALA A 355 -28.52 30.19 -4.00
CA ALA A 355 -28.50 29.16 -5.03
C ALA A 355 -29.05 27.79 -4.58
N TYR A 356 -29.37 27.61 -3.29
CA TYR A 356 -30.04 26.42 -2.74
C TYR A 356 -31.55 26.61 -2.50
N LEU A 357 -32.06 27.83 -2.65
CA LEU A 357 -33.50 28.14 -2.59
C LEU A 357 -34.26 27.55 -3.79
N PRO A 358 -35.61 27.50 -3.75
CA PRO A 358 -36.44 27.18 -4.90
C PRO A 358 -36.08 28.04 -6.12
N TRP A 359 -36.26 27.46 -7.32
CA TRP A 359 -35.78 28.04 -8.59
C TRP A 359 -36.12 29.53 -8.81
N PRO A 360 -37.35 30.02 -8.57
CA PRO A 360 -37.68 31.42 -8.80
C PRO A 360 -36.81 32.39 -7.98
N GLU A 361 -36.61 32.09 -6.70
CA GLU A 361 -35.80 32.89 -5.77
C GLU A 361 -34.31 32.80 -6.10
N ALA A 362 -33.81 31.58 -6.33
CA ALA A 362 -32.42 31.35 -6.72
C ALA A 362 -32.08 32.07 -8.04
N SER A 363 -32.96 31.99 -9.04
CA SER A 363 -32.81 32.71 -10.30
C SER A 363 -32.82 34.22 -10.11
N ALA A 364 -33.72 34.76 -9.27
CA ALA A 364 -33.80 36.20 -9.02
C ALA A 364 -32.49 36.72 -8.39
N SER A 365 -31.97 36.00 -7.39
CA SER A 365 -30.75 36.37 -6.65
C SER A 365 -29.49 36.46 -7.52
N ALA A 366 -29.39 35.67 -8.60
CA ALA A 366 -28.25 35.68 -9.51
C ALA A 366 -28.19 36.93 -10.41
N SER A 367 -29.30 37.66 -10.58
CA SER A 367 -29.44 38.71 -11.60
C SER A 367 -28.49 39.91 -11.43
N ALA A 368 -28.08 40.22 -10.20
CA ALA A 368 -27.10 41.27 -9.93
C ALA A 368 -25.69 40.83 -10.35
N ALA A 369 -25.26 39.63 -9.94
CA ALA A 369 -23.96 39.07 -10.28
C ALA A 369 -23.77 38.93 -11.80
N LEU A 370 -24.80 38.48 -12.52
CA LEU A 370 -24.78 38.35 -13.98
C LEU A 370 -24.70 39.68 -14.76
N ARG A 371 -24.81 40.82 -14.07
CA ARG A 371 -24.66 42.17 -14.62
C ARG A 371 -23.47 42.94 -14.02
N SER A 372 -22.67 42.28 -13.18
CA SER A 372 -21.50 42.89 -12.56
C SER A 372 -20.46 43.28 -13.61
N GLY A 373 -19.74 44.38 -13.37
CA GLY A 373 -18.56 44.75 -14.17
C GLY A 373 -17.39 43.78 -13.96
N ASP A 374 -17.37 43.07 -12.83
CA ASP A 374 -16.34 42.11 -12.46
C ASP A 374 -16.59 40.74 -13.12
N ALA A 375 -15.58 40.20 -13.80
CA ALA A 375 -15.66 38.92 -14.51
C ALA A 375 -15.76 37.72 -13.55
N ASP A 376 -15.11 37.77 -12.40
CA ASP A 376 -15.15 36.70 -11.41
C ASP A 376 -16.54 36.61 -10.75
N GLU A 377 -17.16 37.75 -10.47
CA GLU A 377 -18.55 37.78 -10.00
C GLU A 377 -19.54 37.25 -11.04
N ARG A 378 -19.35 37.59 -12.33
CA ARG A 378 -20.18 37.02 -13.41
C ARG A 378 -19.97 35.52 -13.55
N ALA A 379 -18.73 35.04 -13.48
CA ALA A 379 -18.39 33.62 -13.53
C ALA A 379 -19.06 32.85 -12.38
N ASP A 380 -18.97 33.37 -11.15
CA ASP A 380 -19.61 32.78 -9.98
C ASP A 380 -21.15 32.81 -10.10
N GLY A 381 -21.72 33.92 -10.57
CA GLY A 381 -23.16 34.05 -10.83
C GLY A 381 -23.69 33.00 -11.82
N TRP A 382 -22.98 32.78 -12.93
CA TRP A 382 -23.34 31.73 -13.90
C TRP A 382 -23.22 30.33 -13.29
N ARG A 383 -22.12 30.05 -12.59
CA ARG A 383 -21.88 28.77 -11.91
C ARG A 383 -23.01 28.44 -10.93
N LEU A 384 -23.40 29.41 -10.09
CA LEU A 384 -24.45 29.25 -9.08
C LEU A 384 -25.84 29.14 -9.72
N LEU A 385 -26.15 29.91 -10.76
CA LEU A 385 -27.42 29.82 -11.49
C LEU A 385 -27.61 28.42 -12.11
N VAL A 386 -26.58 27.92 -12.81
CA VAL A 386 -26.62 26.58 -13.43
C VAL A 386 -26.73 25.49 -12.36
N ALA A 387 -26.01 25.63 -11.25
CA ALA A 387 -26.14 24.72 -10.12
C ALA A 387 -27.55 24.73 -9.49
N ALA A 388 -28.17 25.89 -9.33
CA ALA A 388 -29.54 26.03 -8.84
C ALA A 388 -30.56 25.37 -9.77
N ALA A 389 -30.43 25.59 -11.08
CA ALA A 389 -31.28 24.93 -12.08
C ALA A 389 -31.15 23.41 -12.03
N ARG A 390 -29.93 22.88 -11.94
CA ARG A 390 -29.69 21.44 -11.75
C ARG A 390 -30.35 20.92 -10.46
N ARG A 391 -30.25 21.66 -9.37
CA ARG A 391 -30.83 21.27 -8.07
C ARG A 391 -32.35 21.22 -8.08
N SER A 392 -33.02 22.00 -8.93
CA SER A 392 -34.48 21.96 -9.11
C SER A 392 -34.97 20.59 -9.59
N ARG A 393 -34.11 19.83 -10.30
CA ARG A 393 -34.44 18.57 -10.99
C ARG A 393 -35.59 18.70 -12.00
N ASP A 394 -35.87 19.91 -12.46
CA ASP A 394 -36.85 20.19 -13.50
C ASP A 394 -36.13 20.43 -14.85
N PRO A 395 -36.34 19.56 -15.86
CA PRO A 395 -35.78 19.75 -17.18
C PRO A 395 -36.17 21.07 -17.85
N ARG A 396 -37.38 21.61 -17.57
CA ARG A 396 -37.83 22.90 -18.15
C ARG A 396 -36.99 24.05 -17.60
N THR A 397 -36.72 24.04 -16.30
CA THR A 397 -35.83 24.97 -15.63
C THR A 397 -34.41 24.92 -16.20
N VAL A 398 -33.86 23.72 -16.46
CA VAL A 398 -32.54 23.59 -17.09
C VAL A 398 -32.55 24.12 -18.53
N ALA A 399 -33.58 23.83 -19.32
CA ALA A 399 -33.72 24.38 -20.68
C ALA A 399 -33.78 25.93 -20.68
N GLN A 400 -34.49 26.54 -19.73
CA GLN A 400 -34.51 28.00 -19.55
C GLN A 400 -33.10 28.56 -19.29
N VAL A 401 -32.29 27.89 -18.47
CA VAL A 401 -30.91 28.31 -18.23
C VAL A 401 -30.04 28.14 -19.47
N VAL A 402 -30.17 27.02 -20.19
CA VAL A 402 -29.41 26.79 -21.43
C VAL A 402 -29.69 27.90 -22.45
N VAL A 403 -30.94 28.34 -22.59
CA VAL A 403 -31.29 29.50 -23.44
C VAL A 403 -30.61 30.79 -22.94
N ARG A 404 -30.63 31.05 -21.62
CA ARG A 404 -29.95 32.22 -21.04
C ARG A 404 -28.44 32.19 -21.22
N LEU A 405 -27.82 31.01 -21.25
CA LEU A 405 -26.38 30.85 -21.52
C LEU A 405 -25.99 31.34 -22.93
N GLY A 406 -26.93 31.58 -23.86
CA GLY A 406 -26.63 32.27 -25.11
C GLY A 406 -26.05 33.68 -24.92
N ARG A 407 -26.22 34.31 -23.74
CA ARG A 407 -25.55 35.58 -23.39
C ARG A 407 -24.03 35.45 -23.26
N LEU A 408 -23.50 34.23 -23.15
CA LEU A 408 -22.07 33.96 -23.04
C LEU A 408 -21.28 34.27 -24.32
N ARG A 409 -21.94 34.48 -25.47
CA ARG A 409 -21.29 34.80 -26.75
C ARG A 409 -20.25 35.92 -26.65
N ASN A 410 -20.54 36.96 -25.85
CA ASN A 410 -19.67 38.14 -25.68
C ASN A 410 -18.90 38.14 -24.34
N GLU A 411 -18.95 37.06 -23.55
CA GLU A 411 -18.19 36.94 -22.30
C GLU A 411 -16.76 36.47 -22.55
N GLN A 412 -15.84 36.78 -21.64
CA GLN A 412 -14.47 36.27 -21.69
C GLN A 412 -14.44 34.78 -21.38
N ASP A 413 -13.43 34.06 -21.90
CA ASP A 413 -13.33 32.61 -21.71
C ASP A 413 -13.41 32.10 -20.25
N PRO A 414 -12.79 32.72 -19.23
CA PRO A 414 -12.92 32.25 -17.85
C PRO A 414 -14.37 32.16 -17.36
N VAL A 415 -15.22 33.10 -17.78
CA VAL A 415 -16.65 33.11 -17.48
C VAL A 415 -17.39 31.99 -18.23
N ARG A 416 -17.08 31.81 -19.53
CA ARG A 416 -17.64 30.72 -20.34
C ARG A 416 -17.26 29.34 -19.78
N ALA A 417 -15.98 29.15 -19.46
CA ALA A 417 -15.44 27.92 -18.91
C ALA A 417 -16.10 27.55 -17.57
N ALA A 418 -16.30 28.52 -16.67
CA ALA A 418 -16.99 28.31 -15.40
C ALA A 418 -18.45 27.87 -15.60
N ALA A 419 -19.18 28.54 -16.48
CA ALA A 419 -20.58 28.25 -16.77
C ALA A 419 -20.76 26.87 -17.43
N LEU A 420 -19.95 26.56 -18.45
CA LEU A 420 -19.99 25.27 -19.16
C LEU A 420 -19.57 24.11 -18.24
N THR A 421 -18.58 24.32 -17.37
CA THR A 421 -18.18 23.32 -16.38
C THR A 421 -19.31 23.04 -15.38
N ALA A 422 -20.04 24.08 -14.95
CA ALA A 422 -21.21 23.93 -14.08
C ALA A 422 -22.39 23.22 -14.78
N LEU A 423 -22.47 23.27 -16.11
CA LEU A 423 -23.52 22.63 -16.90
C LEU A 423 -23.32 21.11 -17.05
N VAL A 424 -22.07 20.60 -17.03
CA VAL A 424 -21.76 19.16 -17.17
C VAL A 424 -22.61 18.28 -16.23
N PRO A 425 -22.69 18.54 -14.91
CA PRO A 425 -23.49 17.70 -14.00
C PRO A 425 -25.01 17.83 -14.21
N ALA A 426 -25.48 18.79 -15.01
CA ALA A 426 -26.89 18.95 -15.37
C ALA A 426 -27.27 18.11 -16.60
N ALA A 427 -26.32 17.40 -17.22
CA ALA A 427 -26.57 16.54 -18.38
C ALA A 427 -27.83 15.66 -18.25
N PRO A 428 -28.13 14.97 -17.11
CA PRO A 428 -29.31 14.12 -17.00
C PRO A 428 -30.67 14.83 -17.15
N LEU A 429 -30.70 16.16 -17.06
CA LEU A 429 -31.91 16.97 -17.12
C LEU A 429 -32.09 17.69 -18.46
N LEU A 430 -31.18 17.49 -19.41
CA LEU A 430 -31.34 17.98 -20.78
C LEU A 430 -32.46 17.21 -21.48
N THR A 431 -33.15 17.87 -22.39
CA THR A 431 -34.21 17.28 -23.25
C THR A 431 -34.00 17.73 -24.69
N ALA A 432 -34.75 17.19 -25.65
CA ALA A 432 -34.74 17.66 -27.04
C ALA A 432 -34.88 19.20 -27.16
N THR A 433 -35.67 19.84 -26.28
CA THR A 433 -35.85 21.30 -26.27
C THR A 433 -34.56 22.10 -25.99
N SER A 434 -33.56 21.50 -25.35
CA SER A 434 -32.27 22.13 -25.09
C SER A 434 -31.33 22.10 -26.30
N ALA A 435 -31.54 21.18 -27.26
CA ALA A 435 -30.58 20.88 -28.33
C ALA A 435 -30.25 22.09 -29.21
N GLY A 436 -31.26 22.90 -29.57
CA GLY A 436 -31.06 24.10 -30.39
C GLY A 436 -30.19 25.15 -29.68
N ALA A 437 -30.50 25.45 -28.42
CA ALA A 437 -29.73 26.41 -27.62
C ALA A 437 -28.32 25.89 -27.30
N LEU A 438 -28.15 24.59 -27.05
CA LEU A 438 -26.83 23.97 -26.90
C LEU A 438 -26.02 24.04 -28.20
N THR A 439 -26.66 23.91 -29.37
CA THR A 439 -25.98 24.06 -30.68
C THR A 439 -25.43 25.48 -30.85
N GLY A 440 -26.24 26.49 -30.53
CA GLY A 440 -25.80 27.89 -30.51
C GLY A 440 -24.63 28.10 -29.55
N LEU A 441 -24.75 27.59 -28.31
CA LEU A 441 -23.71 27.70 -27.29
C LEU A 441 -22.39 27.03 -27.70
N THR A 442 -22.45 25.83 -28.30
CA THR A 442 -21.26 25.15 -28.84
C THR A 442 -20.62 25.98 -29.96
N THR A 443 -21.43 26.51 -30.88
CA THR A 443 -20.94 27.29 -32.03
C THR A 443 -20.26 28.57 -31.54
N ASP A 444 -20.93 29.36 -30.70
CA ASP A 444 -20.40 30.59 -30.12
C ASP A 444 -19.10 30.35 -29.34
N ALA A 445 -19.02 29.23 -28.61
CA ALA A 445 -17.84 28.88 -27.83
C ALA A 445 -16.68 28.32 -28.68
N VAL A 446 -16.94 27.67 -29.82
CA VAL A 446 -15.88 27.17 -30.71
C VAL A 446 -15.36 28.26 -31.65
N ASP A 447 -16.23 29.16 -32.09
CA ASP A 447 -15.87 30.26 -33.01
C ASP A 447 -15.19 31.44 -32.30
N ALA A 448 -15.24 31.50 -30.96
CA ALA A 448 -14.58 32.56 -30.19
C ALA A 448 -13.05 32.49 -30.30
N ARG A 449 -12.40 33.65 -30.45
CA ARG A 449 -10.94 33.74 -30.63
C ARG A 449 -10.16 33.35 -29.38
N ASP A 450 -10.72 33.56 -28.20
CA ASP A 450 -10.12 33.32 -26.89
C ASP A 450 -10.51 31.97 -26.26
N THR A 451 -11.10 31.04 -27.03
CA THR A 451 -11.53 29.73 -26.55
C THR A 451 -10.38 28.93 -25.94
N SER A 452 -10.53 28.54 -24.67
CA SER A 452 -9.54 27.75 -23.97
C SER A 452 -9.78 26.24 -24.03
N ALA A 453 -8.74 25.48 -23.65
CA ALA A 453 -8.84 24.05 -23.42
C ALA A 453 -9.85 23.67 -22.32
N ALA A 454 -10.13 24.55 -21.36
CA ALA A 454 -11.12 24.30 -20.32
C ALA A 454 -12.55 24.31 -20.89
N THR A 455 -12.86 25.29 -21.75
CA THR A 455 -14.12 25.41 -22.50
C THR A 455 -14.36 24.18 -23.39
N THR A 456 -13.38 23.82 -24.21
CA THR A 456 -13.49 22.65 -25.10
C THR A 456 -13.60 21.33 -24.32
N THR A 457 -12.89 21.20 -23.19
CA THR A 457 -13.00 20.04 -22.29
C THR A 457 -14.38 19.95 -21.65
N ALA A 458 -14.97 21.06 -21.21
CA ALA A 458 -16.31 21.08 -20.63
C ALA A 458 -17.39 20.67 -21.64
N LEU A 459 -17.34 21.21 -22.86
CA LEU A 459 -18.24 20.83 -23.97
C LEU A 459 -18.10 19.36 -24.35
N SER A 460 -16.86 18.87 -24.48
CA SER A 460 -16.58 17.45 -24.75
C SER A 460 -17.17 16.56 -23.65
N ARG A 461 -16.97 16.89 -22.36
CA ARG A 461 -17.55 16.14 -21.24
C ARG A 461 -19.07 16.14 -21.26
N LEU A 462 -19.69 17.30 -21.52
CA LEU A 462 -21.14 17.42 -21.59
C LEU A 462 -21.73 16.57 -22.73
N ALA A 463 -21.14 16.64 -23.93
CA ALA A 463 -21.56 15.86 -25.08
C ALA A 463 -21.47 14.34 -24.79
N VAL A 464 -20.39 13.90 -24.15
CA VAL A 464 -20.22 12.50 -23.76
C VAL A 464 -21.25 12.04 -22.72
N ASP A 465 -21.55 12.88 -21.75
CA ASP A 465 -22.58 12.57 -20.75
C ASP A 465 -23.96 12.52 -21.41
N VAL A 466 -24.26 13.38 -22.39
CA VAL A 466 -25.50 13.32 -23.18
C VAL A 466 -25.60 12.04 -24.00
N LEU A 467 -24.55 11.61 -24.71
CA LEU A 467 -24.55 10.33 -25.44
C LEU A 467 -24.78 9.12 -24.53
N THR A 468 -24.41 9.24 -23.26
CA THR A 468 -24.59 8.18 -22.26
C THR A 468 -26.01 8.16 -21.71
N LEU A 469 -26.59 9.34 -21.46
CA LEU A 469 -27.83 9.50 -20.70
C LEU A 469 -29.08 9.56 -21.58
N HIS A 470 -28.98 10.15 -22.77
CA HIS A 470 -30.13 10.53 -23.62
C HIS A 470 -30.14 9.79 -24.95
N VAL A 471 -30.01 8.47 -24.87
CA VAL A 471 -29.80 7.60 -26.04
C VAL A 471 -31.02 7.53 -26.97
N ASP A 472 -32.20 7.80 -26.42
CA ASP A 472 -33.50 7.73 -27.09
C ASP A 472 -34.00 9.12 -27.56
N GLU A 473 -33.15 10.16 -27.45
CA GLU A 473 -33.46 11.55 -27.81
C GLU A 473 -32.60 12.00 -29.02
N PRO A 474 -33.10 11.83 -30.27
CA PRO A 474 -32.31 12.03 -31.49
C PRO A 474 -31.63 13.40 -31.59
N GLU A 475 -32.31 14.47 -31.17
CA GLU A 475 -31.84 15.85 -31.25
C GLU A 475 -30.63 16.08 -30.34
N LEU A 476 -30.65 15.50 -29.13
CA LEU A 476 -29.54 15.58 -28.18
C LEU A 476 -28.36 14.70 -28.60
N VAL A 477 -28.64 13.51 -29.12
CA VAL A 477 -27.61 12.63 -29.70
C VAL A 477 -26.93 13.33 -30.87
N GLU A 478 -27.70 13.94 -31.77
CA GLU A 478 -27.19 14.70 -32.90
C GLU A 478 -26.34 15.89 -32.44
N TRP A 479 -26.84 16.69 -31.48
CA TRP A 479 -26.06 17.78 -30.89
C TRP A 479 -24.75 17.29 -30.27
N ALA A 480 -24.77 16.19 -29.51
CA ALA A 480 -23.59 15.69 -28.83
C ALA A 480 -22.53 15.19 -29.83
N LEU A 481 -22.95 14.48 -30.88
CA LEU A 481 -22.08 14.06 -31.98
C LEU A 481 -21.47 15.27 -32.71
N ARG A 482 -22.29 16.27 -33.05
CA ARG A 482 -21.82 17.53 -33.67
C ARG A 482 -20.89 18.31 -32.77
N THR A 483 -21.11 18.30 -31.45
CA THR A 483 -20.25 18.99 -30.48
C THR A 483 -18.91 18.30 -30.36
N ILE A 484 -18.88 16.96 -30.26
CA ILE A 484 -17.63 16.19 -30.29
C ILE A 484 -16.87 16.49 -31.59
N ASP A 485 -17.59 16.54 -32.70
CA ASP A 485 -17.03 16.89 -34.01
C ASP A 485 -16.43 18.31 -34.02
N ALA A 486 -17.16 19.30 -33.54
CA ALA A 486 -16.76 20.70 -33.52
C ALA A 486 -15.55 20.98 -32.61
N VAL A 487 -15.51 20.39 -31.41
CA VAL A 487 -14.39 20.59 -30.47
C VAL A 487 -13.15 19.74 -30.80
N SER A 488 -13.24 18.86 -31.80
CA SER A 488 -12.12 18.06 -32.30
C SER A 488 -11.37 18.81 -33.40
N SER A 489 -10.44 19.69 -33.05
CA SER A 489 -9.63 20.37 -34.06
C SER A 489 -8.54 19.45 -34.64
N ASP A 490 -7.95 19.86 -35.76
CA ASP A 490 -6.84 19.15 -36.39
C ASP A 490 -5.52 19.22 -35.58
N ALA A 491 -5.42 20.17 -34.65
CA ALA A 491 -4.23 20.43 -33.83
C ALA A 491 -4.37 19.86 -32.40
N ASP A 492 -5.60 19.82 -31.84
CA ASP A 492 -5.89 19.36 -30.48
C ASP A 492 -6.82 18.15 -30.49
N VAL A 493 -6.30 17.01 -30.05
CA VAL A 493 -7.07 15.79 -29.87
C VAL A 493 -7.95 15.94 -28.63
N PRO A 494 -9.29 15.76 -28.73
CA PRO A 494 -10.17 15.93 -27.57
C PRO A 494 -9.84 14.90 -26.49
N VAL A 495 -9.88 15.31 -25.22
CA VAL A 495 -9.84 14.39 -24.09
C VAL A 495 -11.18 13.65 -24.02
N LEU A 496 -11.27 12.52 -24.70
CA LEU A 496 -12.43 11.64 -24.64
C LEU A 496 -12.42 10.84 -23.33
N ARG A 497 -13.57 10.71 -22.66
CA ARG A 497 -13.71 9.81 -21.50
C ARG A 497 -13.56 8.35 -21.95
N ARG A 498 -13.45 7.45 -20.98
CA ARG A 498 -13.54 6.00 -21.18
C ARG A 498 -14.94 5.57 -21.62
N PHE A 499 -15.27 5.76 -22.91
CA PHE A 499 -16.50 5.29 -23.56
C PHE A 499 -16.80 3.82 -23.26
N ASP A 500 -15.77 2.99 -23.08
CA ASP A 500 -15.93 1.59 -22.68
C ASP A 500 -16.61 1.38 -21.32
N THR A 501 -16.63 2.41 -20.46
CA THR A 501 -17.27 2.42 -19.14
C THR A 501 -18.56 3.22 -19.08
N VAL A 502 -18.77 4.17 -20.00
CA VAL A 502 -19.92 5.10 -19.95
C VAL A 502 -21.01 4.76 -20.96
N LEU A 503 -20.67 4.36 -22.20
CA LEU A 503 -21.68 4.04 -23.21
C LEU A 503 -22.37 2.69 -22.90
N ARG A 504 -23.64 2.54 -23.29
CA ARG A 504 -24.34 1.24 -23.33
C ARG A 504 -23.77 0.37 -24.46
N HIS A 505 -23.94 -0.94 -24.38
CA HIS A 505 -23.45 -1.83 -25.44
C HIS A 505 -24.21 -1.56 -26.75
N GLY A 506 -23.47 -1.40 -27.86
CA GLY A 506 -24.01 -1.10 -29.19
C GLY A 506 -23.92 0.38 -29.58
N GLN A 507 -23.89 1.30 -28.61
CA GLN A 507 -23.73 2.73 -28.90
C GLN A 507 -22.33 3.08 -29.42
N GLU A 508 -21.32 2.25 -29.09
CA GLU A 508 -19.99 2.38 -29.68
C GLU A 508 -20.01 2.39 -31.22
N THR A 509 -20.95 1.67 -31.84
CA THR A 509 -21.14 1.63 -33.29
C THR A 509 -21.70 2.94 -33.81
N VAL A 510 -22.74 3.49 -33.16
CA VAL A 510 -23.38 4.76 -33.56
C VAL A 510 -22.39 5.94 -33.50
N VAL A 511 -21.60 6.01 -32.42
CA VAL A 511 -20.56 7.04 -32.26
C VAL A 511 -19.48 6.89 -33.34
N PHE A 512 -19.07 5.65 -33.61
CA PHE A 512 -18.09 5.39 -34.66
C PHE A 512 -18.62 5.75 -36.04
N ASP A 513 -19.83 5.35 -36.41
CA ASP A 513 -20.42 5.61 -37.73
C ASP A 513 -20.52 7.10 -38.04
N ARG A 514 -20.81 7.91 -37.02
CA ARG A 514 -20.92 9.37 -37.15
C ARG A 514 -19.56 10.05 -37.29
N LEU A 515 -18.55 9.57 -36.56
CA LEU A 515 -17.19 10.10 -36.65
C LEU A 515 -16.40 9.51 -37.82
N ARG A 516 -16.87 8.41 -38.43
CA ARG A 516 -16.19 7.65 -39.49
C ARG A 516 -15.76 8.57 -40.63
N GLY A 517 -16.69 9.37 -41.17
CA GLY A 517 -16.40 10.27 -42.30
C GLY A 517 -15.28 11.27 -41.98
N ARG A 518 -15.23 11.83 -40.77
CA ARG A 518 -14.16 12.74 -40.35
C ARG A 518 -12.86 12.01 -40.06
N ILE A 519 -12.91 10.80 -39.49
CA ILE A 519 -11.72 9.97 -39.31
C ILE A 519 -11.11 9.65 -40.67
N GLU A 520 -11.91 9.24 -41.65
CA GLU A 520 -11.44 8.93 -43.01
C GLU A 520 -10.92 10.18 -43.73
N ALA A 521 -11.63 11.30 -43.63
CA ALA A 521 -11.19 12.57 -44.21
C ALA A 521 -9.92 13.11 -43.51
N GLY A 522 -9.77 12.89 -42.21
CA GLY A 522 -8.56 13.20 -41.44
C GLY A 522 -7.40 12.32 -41.89
N MET A 523 -7.62 11.01 -42.01
CA MET A 523 -6.64 10.04 -42.53
C MET A 523 -6.20 10.41 -43.95
N ALA A 524 -7.13 10.83 -44.82
CA ALA A 524 -6.81 11.29 -46.18
C ALA A 524 -5.91 12.55 -46.20
N ARG A 525 -5.95 13.36 -45.14
CA ARG A 525 -5.07 14.53 -44.91
C ARG A 525 -3.85 14.20 -44.04
N GLY A 526 -3.60 12.93 -43.72
CA GLY A 526 -2.48 12.49 -42.88
C GLY A 526 -2.65 12.74 -41.38
N ARG A 527 -3.86 12.98 -40.88
CA ARG A 527 -4.18 13.26 -39.46
C ARG A 527 -4.92 12.09 -38.82
N TYR A 528 -4.34 11.52 -37.76
CA TYR A 528 -4.81 10.27 -37.14
C TYR A 528 -5.21 10.41 -35.66
N GLY A 529 -5.13 11.63 -35.10
CA GLY A 529 -5.37 11.88 -33.67
C GLY A 529 -6.75 11.39 -33.21
N LEU A 530 -7.80 11.69 -33.97
CA LEU A 530 -9.17 11.28 -33.67
C LEU A 530 -9.36 9.75 -33.68
N LEU A 531 -8.72 9.04 -34.62
CA LEU A 531 -8.74 7.57 -34.67
C LEU A 531 -8.19 6.96 -33.37
N PHE A 532 -7.05 7.47 -32.90
CA PHE A 532 -6.39 6.96 -31.70
C PHE A 532 -7.13 7.33 -30.42
N ALA A 533 -7.65 8.56 -30.33
CA ALA A 533 -8.46 9.01 -29.21
C ALA A 533 -9.73 8.18 -29.05
N LEU A 534 -10.46 7.96 -30.14
CA LEU A 534 -11.68 7.16 -30.13
C LEU A 534 -11.37 5.70 -29.75
N THR A 535 -10.28 5.13 -30.28
CA THR A 535 -9.86 3.76 -29.92
C THR A 535 -9.52 3.65 -28.43
N HIS A 536 -8.83 4.64 -27.86
CA HIS A 536 -8.56 4.70 -26.42
C HIS A 536 -9.84 4.83 -25.58
N ALA A 537 -10.74 5.73 -25.99
CA ALA A 537 -12.02 5.95 -25.33
C ALA A 537 -12.84 4.66 -25.30
N LEU A 538 -12.94 3.96 -26.43
CA LEU A 538 -13.69 2.71 -26.58
C LEU A 538 -12.98 1.49 -25.96
N GLY A 539 -11.74 1.62 -25.50
CA GLY A 539 -11.02 0.61 -24.72
C GLY A 539 -11.12 -0.81 -25.26
N ARG A 540 -11.63 -1.75 -24.45
CA ARG A 540 -11.80 -3.15 -24.88
C ARG A 540 -12.92 -3.33 -25.91
N ARG A 541 -13.89 -2.42 -25.98
CA ARG A 541 -15.03 -2.50 -26.91
C ARG A 541 -14.63 -2.17 -28.35
N ALA A 542 -13.61 -1.33 -28.55
CA ALA A 542 -13.03 -1.05 -29.88
C ALA A 542 -12.64 -2.32 -30.66
N ARG A 543 -12.29 -3.40 -29.93
CA ARG A 543 -11.91 -4.71 -30.50
C ARG A 543 -13.08 -5.42 -31.22
N ARG A 544 -14.31 -4.99 -30.94
CA ARG A 544 -15.56 -5.58 -31.49
C ARG A 544 -16.11 -4.81 -32.68
N LEU A 545 -15.50 -3.70 -33.10
CA LEU A 545 -15.92 -2.88 -34.24
C LEU A 545 -15.03 -3.20 -35.45
N PRO A 546 -15.45 -4.05 -36.40
CA PRO A 546 -14.62 -4.49 -37.52
C PRO A 546 -14.07 -3.32 -38.35
N GLU A 547 -14.91 -2.34 -38.67
CA GLU A 547 -14.56 -1.19 -39.50
C GLU A 547 -13.54 -0.27 -38.81
N LEU A 548 -13.64 -0.08 -37.49
CA LEU A 548 -12.61 0.63 -36.72
C LEU A 548 -11.28 -0.15 -36.74
N GLN A 549 -11.34 -1.48 -36.64
CA GLN A 549 -10.15 -2.33 -36.76
C GLN A 549 -9.54 -2.25 -38.17
N ASP A 550 -10.36 -2.10 -39.22
CA ASP A 550 -9.91 -1.92 -40.60
C ASP A 550 -9.26 -0.56 -40.82
N LEU A 551 -9.79 0.51 -40.20
CA LEU A 551 -9.13 1.83 -40.21
C LEU A 551 -7.79 1.80 -39.47
N LEU A 552 -7.70 1.13 -38.32
CA LEU A 552 -6.43 0.92 -37.62
C LEU A 552 -5.44 0.11 -38.48
N ARG A 553 -5.91 -0.93 -39.18
CA ARG A 553 -5.10 -1.69 -40.12
C ARG A 553 -4.62 -0.81 -41.28
N ARG A 554 -5.50 -0.03 -41.90
CA ARG A 554 -5.16 0.92 -42.98
C ARG A 554 -4.10 1.93 -42.53
N ALA A 555 -4.18 2.41 -41.29
CA ALA A 555 -3.20 3.33 -40.70
C ALA A 555 -1.80 2.70 -40.45
N ILE A 556 -1.65 1.39 -40.62
CA ILE A 556 -0.34 0.70 -40.63
C ILE A 556 0.27 0.67 -42.05
N GLY A 557 -0.52 0.96 -43.09
CA GLY A 557 -0.14 0.87 -44.51
C GLY A 557 1.13 1.65 -44.86
N PRO A 558 1.82 1.28 -45.95
CA PRO A 558 3.18 1.76 -46.29
C PRO A 558 3.31 3.29 -46.36
N ASP A 559 2.27 3.99 -46.80
CA ASP A 559 2.28 5.43 -47.05
C ASP A 559 2.09 6.29 -45.77
N THR A 560 1.98 5.66 -44.60
CA THR A 560 1.75 6.36 -43.33
C THR A 560 3.05 6.63 -42.58
N LEU A 561 3.14 7.81 -41.94
CA LEU A 561 4.30 8.20 -41.11
C LEU A 561 4.63 7.15 -40.03
N PRO A 562 5.92 6.89 -39.74
CA PRO A 562 6.32 5.85 -38.78
C PRO A 562 5.72 6.02 -37.37
N ALA A 563 5.61 7.25 -36.86
CA ALA A 563 5.03 7.50 -35.54
C ALA A 563 3.56 7.09 -35.46
N VAL A 564 2.79 7.34 -36.52
CA VAL A 564 1.38 6.98 -36.65
C VAL A 564 1.24 5.47 -36.79
N ALA A 565 1.96 4.86 -37.73
CA ALA A 565 1.90 3.42 -37.98
C ALA A 565 2.27 2.61 -36.72
N ARG A 566 3.22 3.10 -35.91
CA ARG A 566 3.57 2.50 -34.61
C ARG A 566 2.41 2.51 -33.63
N THR A 567 1.72 3.64 -33.49
CA THR A 567 0.55 3.77 -32.61
C THR A 567 -0.62 2.91 -33.09
N ALA A 568 -0.88 2.91 -34.40
CA ALA A 568 -1.90 2.07 -35.03
C ALA A 568 -1.63 0.57 -34.79
N ALA A 569 -0.40 0.11 -35.01
CA ALA A 569 0.00 -1.27 -34.76
C ALA A 569 -0.19 -1.67 -33.29
N ARG A 570 0.20 -0.81 -32.34
CA ARG A 570 -0.02 -1.04 -30.89
C ARG A 570 -1.48 -1.24 -30.54
N LEU A 571 -2.35 -0.35 -31.04
CA LEU A 571 -3.79 -0.39 -30.78
C LEU A 571 -4.47 -1.59 -31.46
N TRP A 572 -4.08 -1.91 -32.70
CA TRP A 572 -4.63 -3.03 -33.45
C TRP A 572 -4.21 -4.40 -32.88
N LEU A 573 -3.00 -4.49 -32.33
CA LEU A 573 -2.49 -5.68 -31.64
C LEU A 573 -2.99 -5.82 -30.19
N ALA A 574 -3.80 -4.89 -29.69
CA ALA A 574 -4.22 -4.87 -28.29
C ALA A 574 -5.07 -6.09 -27.88
N ASP A 575 -5.81 -6.72 -28.80
CA ASP A 575 -6.62 -7.91 -28.52
C ASP A 575 -5.77 -9.20 -28.45
N PRO A 576 -5.58 -9.83 -27.26
CA PRO A 576 -4.75 -11.02 -27.12
C PRO A 576 -5.23 -12.21 -27.96
N ARG A 577 -6.52 -12.27 -28.33
CA ARG A 577 -7.09 -13.40 -29.09
C ARG A 577 -6.63 -13.43 -30.55
N THR A 578 -6.50 -12.26 -31.17
CA THR A 578 -6.15 -12.12 -32.60
C THR A 578 -4.71 -11.65 -32.80
N ARG A 579 -4.06 -11.14 -31.74
CA ARG A 579 -2.69 -10.61 -31.75
C ARG A 579 -1.69 -11.50 -32.48
N SER A 580 -1.63 -12.79 -32.12
CA SER A 580 -0.67 -13.72 -32.74
C SER A 580 -0.89 -13.87 -34.25
N ARG A 581 -2.13 -13.82 -34.74
CA ARG A 581 -2.42 -13.86 -36.18
C ARG A 581 -2.03 -12.54 -36.85
N ARG A 582 -2.46 -11.41 -36.28
CA ARG A 582 -2.25 -10.06 -36.82
C ARG A 582 -0.77 -9.66 -36.89
N VAL A 583 0.07 -10.15 -35.99
CA VAL A 583 1.52 -9.86 -36.03
C VAL A 583 2.18 -10.32 -37.34
N ALA A 584 1.76 -11.45 -37.93
CA ALA A 584 2.28 -11.85 -39.23
C ALA A 584 1.92 -10.82 -40.30
N GLU A 585 0.68 -10.35 -40.33
CA GLU A 585 0.22 -9.34 -41.28
C GLU A 585 0.97 -8.00 -41.11
N VAL A 586 1.22 -7.56 -39.87
CA VAL A 586 2.03 -6.35 -39.62
C VAL A 586 3.44 -6.48 -40.20
N LEU A 587 4.07 -7.65 -40.06
CA LEU A 587 5.41 -7.91 -40.60
C LEU A 587 5.40 -8.06 -42.12
N ASP A 588 4.33 -8.59 -42.71
CA ASP A 588 4.17 -8.69 -44.17
C ASP A 588 3.97 -7.30 -44.80
N ILE A 589 3.33 -6.36 -44.09
CA ILE A 589 3.21 -4.95 -44.52
C ILE A 589 4.56 -4.23 -44.42
N ASP A 590 5.28 -4.39 -43.31
CA ASP A 590 6.60 -3.79 -43.10
C ASP A 590 7.43 -4.65 -42.14
N ALA A 591 8.47 -5.30 -42.67
CA ALA A 591 9.32 -6.20 -41.89
C ALA A 591 10.04 -5.48 -40.72
N SER A 592 10.29 -4.17 -40.84
CA SER A 592 10.91 -3.37 -39.77
C SER A 592 9.98 -3.12 -38.57
N ALA A 593 8.68 -3.41 -38.69
CA ALA A 593 7.73 -3.31 -37.59
C ALA A 593 8.07 -4.25 -36.41
N ILE A 594 8.97 -5.23 -36.62
CA ILE A 594 9.55 -6.03 -35.54
C ILE A 594 10.25 -5.18 -34.47
N ALA A 595 10.71 -3.97 -34.80
CA ALA A 595 11.29 -3.02 -33.84
C ALA A 595 10.25 -2.47 -32.83
N ILE A 596 8.95 -2.66 -33.07
CA ILE A 596 7.88 -2.30 -32.13
C ILE A 596 7.84 -3.35 -31.00
N HIS A 597 7.94 -2.90 -29.74
CA HIS A 597 8.04 -3.76 -28.56
C HIS A 597 6.93 -4.83 -28.48
N GLU A 598 5.69 -4.46 -28.82
CA GLU A 598 4.53 -5.35 -28.79
C GLU A 598 4.61 -6.44 -29.87
N VAL A 599 5.17 -6.12 -31.04
CA VAL A 599 5.40 -7.07 -32.14
C VAL A 599 6.50 -8.04 -31.73
N TRP A 600 7.66 -7.53 -31.30
CA TRP A 600 8.78 -8.33 -30.81
C TRP A 600 8.34 -9.30 -29.71
N THR A 601 7.70 -8.80 -28.64
CA THR A 601 7.24 -9.61 -27.51
C THR A 601 6.29 -10.72 -27.96
N THR A 602 5.36 -10.44 -28.89
CA THR A 602 4.42 -11.44 -29.40
C THR A 602 5.10 -12.53 -30.23
N VAL A 603 6.08 -12.16 -31.06
CA VAL A 603 6.90 -13.13 -31.83
C VAL A 603 7.67 -14.04 -30.87
N CYS A 604 8.34 -13.45 -29.87
CA CYS A 604 9.07 -14.18 -28.83
C CYS A 604 8.19 -15.18 -28.06
N GLU A 605 6.96 -14.80 -27.73
CA GLU A 605 6.06 -15.57 -26.86
C GLU A 605 5.22 -16.63 -27.60
N SER A 606 4.72 -16.29 -28.78
CA SER A 606 3.59 -17.00 -29.41
C SER A 606 3.75 -17.32 -30.89
N ARG A 607 4.56 -16.55 -31.64
CA ARG A 607 4.80 -16.73 -33.08
C ARG A 607 6.27 -17.00 -33.38
N THR A 608 6.83 -17.98 -32.68
CA THR A 608 8.24 -18.36 -32.83
C THR A 608 8.56 -18.90 -34.23
N ASP A 609 7.55 -19.30 -35.00
CA ASP A 609 7.65 -19.64 -36.43
C ASP A 609 8.13 -18.47 -37.30
N LEU A 610 7.94 -17.22 -36.85
CA LEU A 610 8.36 -16.02 -37.57
C LEU A 610 9.80 -15.58 -37.23
N LEU A 611 10.47 -16.26 -36.28
CA LEU A 611 11.82 -15.86 -35.84
C LEU A 611 12.86 -15.96 -36.96
N ASP A 612 12.79 -16.98 -37.82
CA ASP A 612 13.70 -17.12 -38.97
C ASP A 612 13.59 -15.90 -39.90
N ARG A 613 12.38 -15.34 -40.10
CA ARG A 613 12.17 -14.16 -40.95
C ARG A 613 12.88 -12.91 -40.45
N VAL A 614 13.02 -12.76 -39.12
CA VAL A 614 13.50 -11.51 -38.48
C VAL A 614 14.94 -11.60 -37.96
N LEU A 615 15.45 -12.81 -37.69
CA LEU A 615 16.82 -13.01 -37.21
C LEU A 615 17.81 -13.25 -38.35
N ASP A 616 17.39 -13.88 -39.46
CA ASP A 616 18.30 -14.28 -40.54
C ASP A 616 18.72 -13.11 -41.41
N ARG A 617 17.79 -12.22 -41.71
CA ARG A 617 18.00 -11.04 -42.55
C ARG A 617 17.73 -9.78 -41.73
N PRO A 618 18.56 -8.73 -41.85
CA PRO A 618 18.29 -7.47 -41.18
C PRO A 618 16.95 -6.92 -41.68
N PRO A 619 15.97 -6.64 -40.80
CA PRO A 619 14.70 -6.10 -41.24
C PRO A 619 14.92 -4.73 -41.85
N ARG A 620 14.28 -4.48 -42.99
CA ARG A 620 14.31 -3.20 -43.71
C ARG A 620 12.91 -2.62 -43.73
N GLY A 621 12.83 -1.30 -43.62
CA GLY A 621 11.57 -0.56 -43.63
C GLY A 621 11.60 0.64 -42.69
N ARG A 622 10.46 1.27 -42.49
CA ARG A 622 10.37 2.63 -41.95
C ARG A 622 10.62 2.78 -40.44
N PHE A 623 10.67 1.67 -39.70
CA PHE A 623 10.86 1.67 -38.24
C PHE A 623 12.32 1.41 -37.81
N VAL A 624 13.20 1.13 -38.78
CA VAL A 624 14.63 0.92 -38.57
C VAL A 624 15.37 1.95 -39.43
N GLU A 625 16.39 2.58 -38.87
CA GLU A 625 17.14 3.62 -39.56
C GLU A 625 17.93 3.04 -40.75
N ASN A 626 17.90 3.72 -41.89
CA ASN A 626 18.59 3.27 -43.10
C ASN A 626 20.10 3.11 -42.86
N GLY A 627 20.65 1.98 -43.31
CA GLY A 627 22.07 1.65 -43.13
C GLY A 627 22.45 1.12 -41.74
N LYS A 628 21.55 1.21 -40.73
CA LYS A 628 21.78 0.62 -39.40
C LYS A 628 21.12 -0.74 -39.28
N ARG A 629 21.87 -1.72 -38.77
CA ARG A 629 21.32 -3.04 -38.48
C ARG A 629 20.46 -2.97 -37.22
N TRP A 630 19.19 -3.37 -37.33
CA TRP A 630 18.35 -3.57 -36.15
C TRP A 630 18.89 -4.71 -35.29
N VAL A 631 18.93 -4.47 -33.97
CA VAL A 631 19.31 -5.46 -32.97
C VAL A 631 18.13 -5.62 -32.02
N PRO A 632 17.61 -6.85 -31.82
CA PRO A 632 16.46 -7.06 -30.97
C PRO A 632 16.77 -6.72 -29.50
N GLY A 633 15.79 -6.23 -28.77
CA GLY A 633 15.89 -6.04 -27.31
C GLY A 633 15.80 -7.37 -26.54
N PRO A 634 15.61 -7.33 -25.21
CA PRO A 634 15.42 -8.52 -24.39
C PRO A 634 14.32 -9.45 -24.95
N ALA A 635 14.62 -10.75 -24.98
CA ALA A 635 13.76 -11.78 -25.54
C ALA A 635 13.02 -12.54 -24.41
N PRO A 636 11.74 -12.23 -24.13
CA PRO A 636 10.99 -13.01 -23.16
C PRO A 636 10.83 -14.45 -23.64
N HIS A 637 11.03 -15.39 -22.72
CA HIS A 637 10.86 -16.82 -22.98
C HIS A 637 11.79 -17.43 -24.08
N ALA A 638 12.99 -16.89 -24.29
CA ALA A 638 13.96 -17.40 -25.27
C ALA A 638 14.25 -18.92 -25.14
N GLN A 639 14.14 -19.50 -23.95
CA GLN A 639 14.24 -20.95 -23.71
C GLN A 639 13.18 -21.81 -24.44
N ARG A 640 12.15 -21.18 -25.03
CA ARG A 640 11.11 -21.84 -25.85
C ARG A 640 11.49 -21.93 -27.34
N TRP A 641 12.52 -21.23 -27.76
CA TRP A 641 12.91 -21.13 -29.16
C TRP A 641 13.71 -22.36 -29.61
N LEU A 642 13.90 -22.49 -30.92
CA LEU A 642 14.82 -23.48 -31.46
C LEU A 642 16.27 -23.08 -31.12
N PRO A 643 17.20 -24.04 -30.96
CA PRO A 643 18.61 -23.74 -30.70
C PRO A 643 19.21 -22.74 -31.70
N ARG A 644 18.96 -22.94 -33.01
CA ARG A 644 19.41 -22.00 -34.06
C ARG A 644 18.89 -20.58 -33.90
N HIS A 645 17.67 -20.39 -33.36
CA HIS A 645 17.11 -19.06 -33.13
C HIS A 645 17.80 -18.37 -31.95
N GLN A 646 18.12 -19.13 -30.89
CA GLN A 646 18.89 -18.62 -29.75
C GLN A 646 20.30 -18.20 -30.20
N GLU A 647 20.99 -19.05 -30.96
CA GLU A 647 22.33 -18.77 -31.50
C GLU A 647 22.34 -17.52 -32.37
N ARG A 648 21.37 -17.37 -33.28
CA ARG A 648 21.28 -16.18 -34.15
C ARG A 648 20.97 -14.92 -33.37
N PHE A 649 20.07 -14.98 -32.38
CA PHE A 649 19.79 -13.85 -31.49
C PHE A 649 21.05 -13.43 -30.72
N VAL A 650 21.77 -14.40 -30.16
CA VAL A 650 23.04 -14.16 -29.45
C VAL A 650 24.09 -13.58 -30.39
N ALA A 651 24.21 -14.07 -31.63
CA ALA A 651 25.12 -13.52 -32.63
C ALA A 651 24.81 -12.05 -32.97
N LEU A 652 23.54 -11.64 -32.96
CA LEU A 652 23.15 -10.23 -33.11
C LEU A 652 23.58 -9.39 -31.89
N GLN A 653 23.38 -9.89 -30.67
CA GLN A 653 23.84 -9.20 -29.46
C GLN A 653 25.37 -9.11 -29.42
N ALA A 654 26.07 -10.17 -29.79
CA ALA A 654 27.54 -10.23 -29.81
C ALA A 654 28.14 -9.15 -30.72
N ARG A 655 27.50 -8.86 -31.86
CA ARG A 655 27.92 -7.75 -32.75
C ARG A 655 27.84 -6.39 -32.06
N VAL A 656 26.78 -6.12 -31.30
CA VAL A 656 26.66 -4.86 -30.53
C VAL A 656 27.77 -4.77 -29.50
N VAL A 657 28.03 -5.86 -28.78
CA VAL A 657 29.06 -5.87 -27.73
C VAL A 657 30.46 -5.65 -28.32
N ALA A 658 30.75 -6.21 -29.50
CA ALA A 658 32.06 -6.08 -30.15
C ALA A 658 32.30 -4.72 -30.83
N ASP A 659 31.25 -3.97 -31.17
CA ASP A 659 31.37 -2.69 -31.87
C ASP A 659 31.59 -1.53 -30.87
N SER A 660 32.81 -0.99 -30.87
CA SER A 660 33.21 0.14 -30.02
C SER A 660 32.54 1.46 -30.40
N GLY A 661 31.87 1.56 -31.55
CA GLY A 661 31.04 2.69 -31.94
C GLY A 661 29.72 2.79 -31.15
N HIS A 662 29.29 1.70 -30.50
CA HIS A 662 28.12 1.71 -29.63
C HIS A 662 28.43 2.25 -28.24
N GLN A 663 27.47 2.99 -27.65
CA GLN A 663 27.61 3.49 -26.29
C GLN A 663 27.69 2.32 -25.30
N VAL A 664 28.49 2.48 -24.24
CA VAL A 664 28.76 1.44 -23.24
C VAL A 664 27.47 0.84 -22.65
N TRP A 665 26.44 1.66 -22.40
CA TRP A 665 25.17 1.18 -21.87
C TRP A 665 24.40 0.27 -22.85
N GLN A 666 24.54 0.48 -24.16
CA GLN A 666 23.93 -0.37 -25.20
C GLN A 666 24.60 -1.74 -25.23
N ARG A 667 25.94 -1.77 -25.16
CA ARG A 667 26.73 -3.00 -25.06
C ARG A 667 26.40 -3.78 -23.79
N ALA A 668 26.32 -3.09 -22.66
CA ALA A 668 25.89 -3.68 -21.39
C ALA A 668 24.45 -4.23 -21.46
N ALA A 669 23.53 -3.54 -22.16
CA ALA A 669 22.17 -4.03 -22.37
C ALA A 669 22.12 -5.28 -23.26
N ALA A 670 22.95 -5.36 -24.30
CA ALA A 670 23.04 -6.51 -25.19
C ALA A 670 23.51 -7.78 -24.45
N ILE A 671 24.49 -7.65 -23.54
CA ILE A 671 24.93 -8.74 -22.66
C ILE A 671 23.75 -9.26 -21.81
N ARG A 672 23.02 -8.35 -21.16
CA ARG A 672 21.86 -8.73 -20.33
C ARG A 672 20.74 -9.37 -21.15
N ALA A 673 20.51 -8.91 -22.38
CA ALA A 673 19.50 -9.45 -23.26
C ALA A 673 19.84 -10.88 -23.72
N ALA A 674 21.12 -11.17 -23.95
CA ALA A 674 21.61 -12.48 -24.40
C ALA A 674 21.58 -13.56 -23.32
N ALA A 675 21.70 -13.19 -22.04
CA ALA A 675 21.97 -14.14 -20.95
C ALA A 675 20.99 -15.32 -20.87
N GLY A 676 19.68 -15.08 -21.06
CA GLY A 676 18.65 -16.12 -20.99
C GLY A 676 18.44 -16.93 -22.28
N ALA A 677 19.26 -16.71 -23.31
CA ALA A 677 19.13 -17.37 -24.62
C ALA A 677 19.98 -18.66 -24.72
N GLY A 678 19.84 -19.54 -23.73
CA GLY A 678 20.47 -20.86 -23.72
C GLY A 678 22.01 -20.84 -23.65
N PRO A 679 22.67 -21.95 -24.06
CA PRO A 679 24.13 -22.11 -23.93
C PRO A 679 24.94 -21.03 -24.67
N ALA A 680 24.51 -20.62 -25.86
CA ALA A 680 25.17 -19.55 -26.62
C ALA A 680 25.15 -18.21 -25.87
N GLY A 681 24.02 -17.89 -25.22
CA GLY A 681 23.87 -16.68 -24.42
C GLY A 681 24.81 -16.68 -23.23
N ARG A 682 24.92 -17.83 -22.55
CA ARG A 682 25.88 -18.02 -21.46
C ARG A 682 27.33 -17.86 -21.92
N GLU A 683 27.71 -18.45 -23.04
CA GLU A 683 29.07 -18.31 -23.59
C GLU A 683 29.41 -16.85 -23.89
N LEU A 684 28.47 -16.10 -24.49
CA LEU A 684 28.66 -14.67 -24.73
C LEU A 684 28.88 -13.89 -23.42
N VAL A 685 28.09 -14.16 -22.38
CA VAL A 685 28.27 -13.54 -21.06
C VAL A 685 29.64 -13.88 -20.47
N LEU A 686 30.02 -15.16 -20.49
CA LEU A 686 31.30 -15.63 -19.94
C LEU A 686 32.52 -14.97 -20.60
N ARG A 687 32.48 -14.74 -21.92
CA ARG A 687 33.58 -14.05 -22.64
C ARG A 687 33.84 -12.62 -22.14
N HIS A 688 32.87 -11.98 -21.50
CA HIS A 688 32.95 -10.56 -21.13
C HIS A 688 33.09 -10.30 -19.62
N ILE A 689 33.17 -11.34 -18.77
CA ILE A 689 33.27 -11.17 -17.31
C ILE A 689 34.54 -10.45 -16.86
N ASP A 690 35.62 -10.57 -17.64
CA ASP A 690 36.92 -9.94 -17.40
C ASP A 690 37.22 -8.78 -18.38
N ALA A 691 36.20 -8.26 -19.06
CA ALA A 691 36.37 -7.13 -19.97
C ALA A 691 37.04 -5.93 -19.27
N SER A 692 37.97 -5.27 -19.97
CA SER A 692 38.67 -4.08 -19.44
C SER A 692 37.70 -2.93 -19.16
N GLU A 693 36.64 -2.81 -19.96
CA GLU A 693 35.55 -1.86 -19.74
C GLU A 693 34.65 -2.30 -18.56
N VAL A 694 34.78 -1.60 -17.43
CA VAL A 694 34.08 -1.93 -16.17
C VAL A 694 32.56 -2.15 -16.34
N PRO A 695 31.79 -1.28 -17.02
CA PRO A 695 30.33 -1.48 -17.10
C PRO A 695 29.92 -2.70 -17.93
N VAL A 696 30.76 -3.14 -18.88
CA VAL A 696 30.55 -4.34 -19.69
C VAL A 696 30.80 -5.59 -18.84
N ALA A 697 31.92 -5.61 -18.09
CA ALA A 697 32.24 -6.68 -17.16
C ALA A 697 31.20 -6.83 -16.05
N GLU A 698 30.79 -5.71 -15.44
CA GLU A 698 29.75 -5.72 -14.40
C GLU A 698 28.39 -6.16 -14.95
N ALA A 699 28.04 -5.77 -16.18
CA ALA A 699 26.83 -6.26 -16.83
C ALA A 699 26.88 -7.78 -17.06
N ALA A 700 28.02 -8.33 -17.45
CA ALA A 700 28.22 -9.77 -17.60
C ALA A 700 28.10 -10.51 -16.26
N LEU A 701 28.80 -10.06 -15.23
CA LEU A 701 28.71 -10.63 -13.87
C LEU A 701 27.28 -10.61 -13.33
N GLY A 702 26.57 -9.47 -13.48
CA GLY A 702 25.18 -9.34 -13.06
C GLY A 702 24.20 -10.20 -13.87
N ALA A 703 24.57 -10.59 -15.08
CA ALA A 703 23.75 -11.38 -15.99
C ALA A 703 23.89 -12.90 -15.80
N LEU A 704 25.02 -13.39 -15.25
CA LEU A 704 25.31 -14.82 -15.09
C LEU A 704 24.21 -15.62 -14.38
N VAL A 705 23.55 -15.04 -13.38
CA VAL A 705 22.45 -15.69 -12.64
C VAL A 705 21.17 -15.92 -13.48
N TRP A 706 21.07 -15.25 -14.63
CA TRP A 706 19.94 -15.38 -15.55
C TRP A 706 20.24 -16.31 -16.73
N THR A 707 21.42 -16.93 -16.75
CA THR A 707 21.78 -17.96 -17.72
C THR A 707 21.11 -19.29 -17.41
N ASP A 708 21.29 -20.25 -18.31
CA ASP A 708 20.82 -21.62 -18.18
C ASP A 708 21.49 -22.39 -17.03
N ARG A 709 22.69 -21.98 -16.58
CA ARG A 709 23.46 -22.63 -15.50
C ARG A 709 23.81 -21.67 -14.35
N PRO A 710 22.83 -21.19 -13.58
CA PRO A 710 23.07 -20.33 -12.42
C PRO A 710 23.81 -21.05 -11.28
N ASP A 711 23.75 -22.39 -11.23
CA ASP A 711 24.52 -23.25 -10.34
C ASP A 711 26.03 -23.18 -10.62
N GLU A 712 26.43 -23.22 -11.90
CA GLU A 712 27.82 -23.09 -12.32
C GLU A 712 28.32 -21.64 -12.26
N ALA A 713 27.41 -20.66 -12.42
CA ALA A 713 27.73 -19.24 -12.24
C ALA A 713 28.15 -18.91 -10.80
N PHE A 714 27.59 -19.59 -9.80
CA PHE A 714 27.84 -19.26 -8.39
C PHE A 714 29.32 -19.32 -7.99
N PRO A 715 30.06 -20.45 -8.14
CA PRO A 715 31.49 -20.49 -7.81
C PRO A 715 32.33 -19.51 -8.62
N LEU A 716 31.95 -19.24 -9.88
CA LEU A 716 32.62 -18.26 -10.72
C LEU A 716 32.48 -16.83 -10.17
N LEU A 717 31.28 -16.46 -9.72
CA LEU A 717 31.03 -15.14 -9.12
C LEU A 717 31.82 -14.94 -7.83
N LEU A 718 32.03 -16.00 -7.03
CA LEU A 718 32.81 -15.93 -5.79
C LEU A 718 34.30 -15.66 -6.01
N ARG A 719 34.85 -15.95 -7.19
CA ARG A 719 36.25 -15.60 -7.54
C ARG A 719 36.52 -14.10 -7.50
N TYR A 720 35.49 -13.26 -7.58
CA TYR A 720 35.61 -11.79 -7.56
C TYR A 720 35.37 -11.21 -6.15
N ALA A 721 35.37 -12.04 -5.10
CA ALA A 721 35.02 -11.62 -3.75
C ALA A 721 36.05 -10.69 -3.07
N ASP A 722 37.29 -10.68 -3.54
CA ASP A 722 38.41 -9.88 -3.05
C ASP A 722 38.65 -8.59 -3.86
N GLY A 723 38.20 -8.53 -5.12
CA GLY A 723 38.41 -7.40 -6.03
C GLY A 723 37.30 -6.34 -6.07
N ASP A 724 37.46 -5.33 -6.93
CA ASP A 724 36.50 -4.21 -7.10
C ASP A 724 35.15 -4.61 -7.68
N ARG A 725 35.12 -5.69 -8.45
CA ARG A 725 33.90 -6.24 -9.05
C ARG A 725 33.01 -6.97 -8.05
N ALA A 726 33.47 -7.19 -6.81
CA ALA A 726 32.70 -7.85 -5.74
C ALA A 726 31.30 -7.26 -5.55
N ARG A 727 31.15 -5.92 -5.68
CA ARG A 727 29.88 -5.21 -5.47
C ARG A 727 28.75 -5.69 -6.38
N VAL A 728 29.08 -6.15 -7.58
CA VAL A 728 28.11 -6.72 -8.54
C VAL A 728 28.11 -8.24 -8.47
N ALA A 729 29.29 -8.85 -8.40
CA ALA A 729 29.44 -10.30 -8.40
C ALA A 729 28.75 -10.95 -7.19
N LEU A 730 28.93 -10.42 -5.97
CA LEU A 730 28.32 -10.99 -4.76
C LEU A 730 26.81 -10.79 -4.72
N TYR A 731 26.31 -9.69 -5.28
CA TYR A 731 24.87 -9.48 -5.41
C TYR A 731 24.25 -10.50 -6.38
N ALA A 732 24.92 -10.78 -7.50
CA ALA A 732 24.52 -11.85 -8.40
C ALA A 732 24.66 -13.24 -7.75
N ALA A 733 25.73 -13.48 -6.99
CA ALA A 733 25.96 -14.73 -6.27
C ALA A 733 24.86 -14.99 -5.24
N GLY A 734 24.42 -13.96 -4.49
CA GLY A 734 23.31 -14.08 -3.55
C GLY A 734 21.99 -14.45 -4.22
N ARG A 735 21.77 -14.06 -5.49
CA ARG A 735 20.63 -14.54 -6.28
C ARG A 735 20.83 -15.97 -6.78
N ALA A 736 22.05 -16.35 -7.14
CA ALA A 736 22.40 -17.67 -7.66
C ALA A 736 22.44 -18.75 -6.57
N ALA A 737 22.75 -18.38 -5.32
CA ALA A 737 22.85 -19.24 -4.14
C ALA A 737 21.67 -20.22 -3.99
N ARG A 738 20.45 -19.79 -4.31
CA ARG A 738 19.24 -20.64 -4.20
C ARG A 738 19.23 -21.84 -5.17
N TYR A 739 20.08 -21.84 -6.19
CA TYR A 739 20.21 -22.91 -7.19
C TYR A 739 21.36 -23.88 -6.88
N VAL A 740 22.14 -23.64 -5.82
CA VAL A 740 23.25 -24.50 -5.42
C VAL A 740 22.81 -25.45 -4.30
N PRO A 741 23.21 -26.74 -4.34
CA PRO A 741 22.95 -27.68 -3.24
C PRO A 741 23.54 -27.21 -1.90
N PRO A 742 22.89 -27.45 -0.76
CA PRO A 742 23.30 -26.90 0.55
C PRO A 742 24.73 -27.24 0.97
N ALA A 743 25.17 -28.49 0.79
CA ALA A 743 26.53 -28.92 1.15
C ALA A 743 27.61 -28.18 0.36
N ARG A 744 27.46 -28.12 -0.98
CA ARG A 744 28.37 -27.39 -1.87
C ARG A 744 28.33 -25.88 -1.61
N LEU A 745 27.15 -25.34 -1.28
CA LEU A 745 27.00 -23.93 -0.92
C LEU A 745 27.75 -23.61 0.39
N ALA A 746 27.65 -24.49 1.39
CA ALA A 746 28.36 -24.34 2.65
C ALA A 746 29.87 -24.37 2.45
N GLU A 747 30.40 -25.35 1.70
CA GLU A 747 31.81 -25.45 1.35
C GLU A 747 32.35 -24.14 0.73
N LEU A 748 31.72 -23.67 -0.35
CA LEU A 748 32.18 -22.50 -1.10
C LEU A 748 32.11 -21.20 -0.29
N LEU A 749 31.04 -21.01 0.48
CA LEU A 749 30.85 -19.78 1.25
C LEU A 749 31.67 -19.75 2.54
N SER A 750 31.97 -20.90 3.14
CA SER A 750 32.90 -20.99 4.27
C SER A 750 34.28 -20.51 3.87
N THR A 751 34.78 -20.89 2.69
CA THR A 751 36.06 -20.38 2.15
C THR A 751 36.04 -18.86 1.96
N VAL A 752 34.94 -18.29 1.47
CA VAL A 752 34.81 -16.83 1.32
C VAL A 752 34.75 -16.13 2.68
N LEU A 753 34.09 -16.75 3.67
CA LEU A 753 33.93 -16.19 5.00
C LEU A 753 35.25 -16.10 5.77
N THR A 754 36.09 -17.14 5.69
CA THR A 754 37.37 -17.24 6.42
C THR A 754 38.58 -16.79 5.61
N GLY A 755 38.48 -16.73 4.28
CA GLY A 755 39.57 -16.34 3.39
C GLY A 755 39.78 -14.83 3.20
N ALA A 756 40.71 -14.50 2.30
CA ALA A 756 41.13 -13.13 1.97
C ALA A 756 40.14 -12.38 1.05
N ALA A 757 38.85 -12.36 1.39
CA ALA A 757 37.81 -11.63 0.64
C ALA A 757 37.51 -10.25 1.23
N LYS A 758 36.88 -9.35 0.44
CA LYS A 758 36.42 -8.05 0.95
C LYS A 758 35.43 -8.24 2.10
N ILE A 759 35.47 -7.33 3.08
CA ILE A 759 34.56 -7.32 4.24
C ILE A 759 33.09 -7.42 3.82
N THR A 760 32.69 -6.70 2.77
CA THR A 760 31.32 -6.76 2.23
C THR A 760 30.94 -8.14 1.69
N SER A 761 31.88 -8.84 1.04
CA SER A 761 31.72 -10.20 0.55
C SER A 761 31.61 -11.21 1.69
N ARG A 762 32.48 -11.10 2.70
CA ARG A 762 32.46 -11.94 3.91
C ARG A 762 31.14 -11.80 4.68
N LYS A 763 30.63 -10.56 4.82
CA LYS A 763 29.31 -10.28 5.42
C LYS A 763 28.18 -10.96 4.66
N GLU A 764 28.20 -10.89 3.33
CA GLU A 764 27.17 -11.51 2.49
C GLU A 764 27.27 -13.04 2.54
N ALA A 765 28.47 -13.60 2.57
CA ALA A 765 28.68 -15.04 2.76
C ALA A 765 28.02 -15.54 4.05
N ALA A 766 28.24 -14.87 5.19
CA ALA A 766 27.59 -15.21 6.46
C ALA A 766 26.05 -15.20 6.37
N ARG A 767 25.48 -14.19 5.68
CA ARG A 767 24.02 -14.10 5.47
C ARG A 767 23.47 -15.20 4.58
N LEU A 768 24.19 -15.55 3.52
CA LEU A 768 23.78 -16.60 2.58
C LEU A 768 23.89 -17.99 3.20
N LEU A 769 24.94 -18.24 3.99
CA LEU A 769 25.08 -19.45 4.81
C LEU A 769 23.87 -19.61 5.74
N ALA A 770 23.57 -18.59 6.53
CA ALA A 770 22.43 -18.60 7.44
C ALA A 770 21.08 -18.80 6.73
N ARG A 771 20.94 -18.37 5.47
CA ARG A 771 19.69 -18.47 4.72
C ARG A 771 19.50 -19.79 3.97
N HIS A 772 20.57 -20.38 3.44
CA HIS A 772 20.46 -21.45 2.44
C HIS A 772 21.16 -22.76 2.82
N ALA A 773 22.18 -22.71 3.68
CA ALA A 773 22.89 -23.90 4.13
C ALA A 773 22.11 -24.69 5.18
N HIS A 774 22.60 -25.89 5.48
CA HIS A 774 22.14 -26.68 6.63
C HIS A 774 22.49 -25.98 7.95
N VAL A 775 21.73 -26.28 9.01
CA VAL A 775 21.88 -25.70 10.34
C VAL A 775 23.29 -25.88 10.91
N ASP A 776 23.96 -26.99 10.57
CA ASP A 776 25.29 -27.36 11.07
C ASP A 776 26.37 -26.32 10.74
N VAL A 777 26.16 -25.48 9.71
CA VAL A 777 27.09 -24.38 9.38
C VAL A 777 27.20 -23.33 10.49
N THR A 778 26.31 -23.36 11.47
CA THR A 778 26.38 -22.47 12.63
C THR A 778 27.65 -22.70 13.44
N ALA A 779 28.23 -23.91 13.42
CA ALA A 779 29.56 -24.17 14.01
C ALA A 779 30.66 -23.37 13.29
N VAL A 780 30.68 -23.41 11.96
CA VAL A 780 31.64 -22.63 11.14
C VAL A 780 31.47 -21.12 11.35
N LEU A 781 30.23 -20.64 11.47
CA LEU A 781 29.95 -19.24 11.80
C LEU A 781 30.50 -18.88 13.19
N ALA A 782 30.34 -19.75 14.18
CA ALA A 782 30.86 -19.53 15.53
C ALA A 782 32.39 -19.55 15.58
N GLU A 783 33.05 -20.47 14.86
CA GLU A 783 34.50 -20.50 14.71
C GLU A 783 35.04 -19.23 14.06
N ALA A 784 34.44 -18.80 12.94
CA ALA A 784 34.81 -17.57 12.26
C ALA A 784 34.56 -16.31 13.13
N TYR A 785 33.56 -16.34 14.01
CA TYR A 785 33.32 -15.27 14.97
C TYR A 785 34.39 -15.24 16.08
N ALA A 786 34.80 -16.40 16.57
CA ALA A 786 35.81 -16.53 17.63
C ALA A 786 37.22 -16.13 17.16
N ASP A 787 37.52 -16.29 15.87
CA ASP A 787 38.78 -15.88 15.26
C ASP A 787 39.07 -14.38 15.52
N PRO A 788 40.16 -14.04 16.25
CA PRO A 788 40.57 -12.67 16.55
C PRO A 788 40.76 -11.78 15.33
N ASP A 789 41.13 -12.35 14.18
CA ASP A 789 41.44 -11.60 12.95
C ASP A 789 40.17 -11.27 12.13
N THR A 790 39.00 -11.78 12.54
CA THR A 790 37.73 -11.47 11.87
C THR A 790 37.28 -10.04 12.15
N HIS A 791 37.17 -9.24 11.08
CA HIS A 791 36.74 -7.85 11.13
C HIS A 791 35.36 -7.67 11.80
N ARG A 792 35.22 -6.62 12.64
CA ARG A 792 34.00 -6.28 13.43
C ARG A 792 32.69 -6.34 12.64
N ASP A 793 32.65 -5.79 11.42
CA ASP A 793 31.46 -5.82 10.57
C ASP A 793 31.05 -7.23 10.11
N VAL A 794 32.03 -8.12 9.93
CA VAL A 794 31.80 -9.53 9.60
C VAL A 794 31.26 -10.24 10.84
N ARG A 795 31.86 -10.00 12.01
CA ARG A 795 31.33 -10.48 13.31
C ARG A 795 29.88 -10.04 13.52
N ALA A 796 29.55 -8.77 13.28
CA ALA A 796 28.16 -8.28 13.36
C ALA A 796 27.20 -8.95 12.36
N ALA A 797 27.67 -9.28 11.15
CA ALA A 797 26.89 -10.06 10.20
C ALA A 797 26.69 -11.52 10.66
N ILE A 798 27.69 -12.13 11.27
CA ILE A 798 27.60 -13.46 11.90
C ILE A 798 26.60 -13.44 13.07
N VAL A 799 26.62 -12.42 13.93
CA VAL A 799 25.62 -12.23 15.00
C VAL A 799 24.20 -12.16 14.44
N SER A 800 24.02 -11.40 13.35
CA SER A 800 22.73 -11.31 12.64
C SER A 800 22.28 -12.65 12.03
N ALA A 801 23.23 -13.49 11.62
CA ALA A 801 23.00 -14.85 11.14
C ALA A 801 22.65 -15.82 12.28
N ALA A 802 23.38 -15.76 13.41
CA ALA A 802 23.12 -16.55 14.61
C ALA A 802 21.71 -16.29 15.18
N ARG A 803 21.25 -15.05 15.13
CA ARG A 803 19.86 -14.68 15.49
C ARG A 803 18.79 -15.38 14.64
N GLN A 804 19.10 -15.78 13.41
CA GLN A 804 18.18 -16.56 12.56
C GLN A 804 18.21 -18.07 12.88
N ARG A 805 19.14 -18.52 13.74
CA ARG A 805 19.46 -19.92 14.04
C ARG A 805 19.47 -20.23 15.55
N LEU A 806 18.52 -19.67 16.29
CA LEU A 806 18.39 -19.82 17.75
C LEU A 806 18.10 -21.25 18.24
N GLY A 807 17.85 -22.20 17.34
CA GLY A 807 17.72 -23.62 17.68
C GLY A 807 19.05 -24.33 17.94
N THR A 808 20.19 -23.65 17.79
CA THR A 808 21.54 -24.23 17.96
C THR A 808 22.26 -23.63 19.15
N GLU A 809 23.05 -24.45 19.84
CA GLU A 809 23.92 -23.99 20.92
C GLU A 809 24.98 -23.01 20.41
N ALA A 810 25.62 -23.32 19.28
CA ALA A 810 26.62 -22.45 18.64
C ALA A 810 26.08 -21.03 18.35
N GLY A 811 24.82 -20.91 17.94
CA GLY A 811 24.16 -19.63 17.73
C GLY A 811 24.03 -18.81 19.03
N TRP A 812 23.68 -19.48 20.14
CA TRP A 812 23.63 -18.84 21.46
C TRP A 812 25.01 -18.44 21.97
N THR A 813 26.03 -19.27 21.78
CA THR A 813 27.42 -18.95 22.12
C THR A 813 27.87 -17.64 21.46
N VAL A 814 27.58 -17.47 20.17
CA VAL A 814 27.88 -16.21 19.44
C VAL A 814 27.12 -15.02 20.06
N LEU A 815 25.84 -15.17 20.36
CA LEU A 815 25.02 -14.08 20.92
C LEU A 815 25.47 -13.67 22.32
N HIS A 816 25.82 -14.63 23.19
CA HIS A 816 26.35 -14.38 24.52
C HIS A 816 27.73 -13.73 24.49
N ALA A 817 28.58 -14.09 23.52
CA ALA A 817 29.85 -13.38 23.33
C ALA A 817 29.63 -11.96 22.78
N ALA A 818 28.71 -11.80 21.83
CA ALA A 818 28.46 -10.54 21.13
C ALA A 818 27.91 -9.43 22.02
N VAL A 819 27.10 -9.76 23.02
CA VAL A 819 26.57 -8.75 23.95
C VAL A 819 27.68 -8.10 24.80
N HIS A 820 28.83 -8.77 24.97
CA HIS A 820 30.01 -8.23 25.66
C HIS A 820 31.09 -7.70 24.70
N ALA A 821 30.91 -7.84 23.37
CA ALA A 821 31.90 -7.45 22.36
C ALA A 821 31.84 -5.97 21.96
N GLY A 822 32.31 -5.64 20.75
CA GLY A 822 32.34 -4.28 20.21
C GLY A 822 30.97 -3.69 19.90
N ARG A 823 30.97 -2.40 19.51
CA ARG A 823 29.76 -1.61 19.20
C ARG A 823 28.87 -2.26 18.14
N GLU A 824 29.46 -2.78 17.06
CA GLU A 824 28.72 -3.28 15.90
C GLU A 824 28.05 -4.64 16.20
N GLU A 825 28.72 -5.51 16.95
CA GLU A 825 28.18 -6.79 17.41
C GLU A 825 27.00 -6.59 18.37
N ARG A 826 27.14 -5.70 19.36
CA ARG A 826 26.04 -5.36 20.28
C ARG A 826 24.85 -4.77 19.53
N ARG A 827 25.07 -3.89 18.56
CA ARG A 827 23.99 -3.37 17.69
C ARG A 827 23.29 -4.48 16.91
N ALA A 828 24.03 -5.47 16.42
CA ALA A 828 23.44 -6.63 15.74
C ALA A 828 22.55 -7.46 16.69
N VAL A 829 22.94 -7.62 17.96
CA VAL A 829 22.10 -8.22 19.01
C VAL A 829 20.83 -7.38 19.24
N LEU A 830 20.98 -6.07 19.42
CA LEU A 830 19.87 -5.14 19.69
C LEU A 830 18.87 -4.99 18.54
N GLY A 831 19.25 -5.30 17.30
CA GLY A 831 18.36 -5.21 16.14
C GLY A 831 17.24 -6.25 16.10
N ALA A 832 17.04 -7.04 17.16
CA ALA A 832 16.02 -8.07 17.24
C ALA A 832 14.70 -7.50 17.77
N TYR A 833 13.60 -7.99 17.23
CA TYR A 833 12.26 -7.67 17.73
C TYR A 833 11.57 -8.94 18.24
N PRO A 834 10.79 -8.89 19.32
CA PRO A 834 10.16 -10.10 19.88
C PRO A 834 9.29 -10.88 18.88
N SER A 835 8.66 -10.19 17.93
CA SER A 835 7.83 -10.79 16.88
C SER A 835 8.63 -11.64 15.89
N GLY A 836 9.92 -11.34 15.71
CA GLY A 836 10.85 -12.12 14.88
C GLY A 836 11.54 -13.27 15.61
N ILE A 837 11.18 -13.52 16.88
CA ILE A 837 11.79 -14.53 17.74
C ILE A 837 10.72 -15.54 18.17
N SER A 838 11.04 -16.84 18.04
CA SER A 838 10.15 -17.92 18.50
C SER A 838 9.81 -17.78 19.98
N GLN A 839 8.56 -18.08 20.35
CA GLN A 839 8.04 -17.89 21.70
C GLN A 839 8.96 -18.51 22.77
N ARG A 840 9.49 -19.71 22.51
CA ARG A 840 10.39 -20.44 23.42
C ARG A 840 11.71 -19.73 23.74
N HIS A 841 12.18 -18.82 22.88
CA HIS A 841 13.47 -18.14 23.04
C HIS A 841 13.35 -16.69 23.55
N ARG A 842 12.13 -16.13 23.65
CA ARG A 842 11.95 -14.69 23.94
C ARG A 842 12.50 -14.29 25.30
N ARG A 843 12.30 -15.09 26.35
CA ARG A 843 12.84 -14.80 27.70
C ARG A 843 14.38 -14.82 27.71
N THR A 844 14.98 -15.84 27.10
CA THR A 844 16.44 -15.95 27.00
C THR A 844 17.03 -14.80 26.20
N TYR A 845 16.38 -14.39 25.10
CA TYR A 845 16.84 -13.26 24.29
C TYR A 845 16.64 -11.92 25.00
N ALA A 846 15.57 -11.75 25.78
CA ALA A 846 15.32 -10.57 26.59
C ALA A 846 16.45 -10.34 27.62
N ALA A 847 17.02 -11.41 28.19
CA ALA A 847 18.17 -11.32 29.07
C ALA A 847 19.42 -10.72 28.38
N LEU A 848 19.62 -10.99 27.08
CA LEU A 848 20.67 -10.34 26.29
C LEU A 848 20.42 -8.82 26.16
N MET A 849 19.16 -8.40 26.01
CA MET A 849 18.82 -6.97 25.94
C MET A 849 19.17 -6.26 27.25
N VAL A 850 18.90 -6.90 28.39
CA VAL A 850 19.28 -6.40 29.72
C VAL A 850 20.79 -6.31 29.87
N GLN A 851 21.53 -7.35 29.45
CA GLN A 851 23.00 -7.35 29.48
C GLN A 851 23.60 -6.22 28.63
N ALA A 852 23.02 -5.93 27.45
CA ALA A 852 23.47 -4.86 26.57
C ALA A 852 23.34 -3.46 27.19
N CYS A 853 22.46 -3.27 28.17
CA CYS A 853 22.29 -2.00 28.89
C CYS A 853 23.50 -1.65 29.79
N ARG A 854 24.36 -2.63 30.10
CA ARG A 854 25.59 -2.45 30.89
C ARG A 854 26.82 -2.12 30.03
N ALA A 855 26.62 -1.80 28.76
CA ALA A 855 27.72 -1.45 27.86
C ALA A 855 28.34 -0.07 28.22
N ASP A 856 29.67 0.01 28.17
CA ASP A 856 30.40 1.27 28.39
C ASP A 856 30.09 2.30 27.30
N ASP A 857 29.95 1.85 26.05
CA ASP A 857 29.59 2.69 24.89
C ASP A 857 28.19 3.31 25.09
N ARG A 858 28.17 4.65 25.17
CA ARG A 858 26.96 5.44 25.44
C ARG A 858 25.85 5.22 24.40
N GLU A 859 26.20 5.08 23.12
CA GLU A 859 25.23 4.92 22.04
C GLU A 859 24.60 3.52 22.03
N VAL A 860 25.40 2.49 22.30
CA VAL A 860 24.88 1.12 22.48
C VAL A 860 23.97 1.03 23.69
N ARG A 861 24.41 1.59 24.82
CA ARG A 861 23.63 1.62 26.06
C ARG A 861 22.30 2.34 25.86
N ARG A 862 22.30 3.50 25.20
CA ARG A 862 21.07 4.21 24.80
C ARG A 862 20.14 3.33 23.96
N ALA A 863 20.65 2.73 22.89
CA ALA A 863 19.86 1.85 22.03
C ALA A 863 19.31 0.61 22.76
N ALA A 864 20.06 0.06 23.72
CA ALA A 864 19.62 -1.06 24.55
C ALA A 864 18.44 -0.67 25.45
N PHE A 865 18.55 0.49 26.12
CA PHE A 865 17.49 1.03 26.95
C PHE A 865 16.23 1.36 26.14
N ASP A 866 16.37 1.95 24.95
CA ASP A 866 15.25 2.25 24.05
C ASP A 866 14.51 0.97 23.62
N ALA A 867 15.20 -0.16 23.51
CA ALA A 867 14.61 -1.44 23.14
C ALA A 867 13.84 -2.13 24.28
N LEU A 868 14.14 -1.85 25.56
CA LEU A 868 13.56 -2.58 26.70
C LEU A 868 12.03 -2.53 26.73
N GLY A 869 11.42 -1.41 26.33
CA GLY A 869 9.97 -1.26 26.31
C GLY A 869 9.26 -2.28 25.41
N GLU A 870 9.89 -2.73 24.32
CA GLU A 870 9.34 -3.74 23.42
C GLU A 870 9.43 -5.17 23.99
N TRP A 871 10.39 -5.38 24.87
CA TRP A 871 10.69 -6.66 25.51
C TRP A 871 10.02 -6.83 26.88
N SER A 872 9.31 -5.81 27.38
CA SER A 872 8.81 -5.71 28.77
C SER A 872 8.15 -6.98 29.30
N GLN A 873 7.34 -7.67 28.50
CA GLN A 873 6.66 -8.92 28.87
C GLN A 873 7.59 -10.09 29.22
N TRP A 874 8.85 -10.03 28.79
CA TRP A 874 9.84 -11.08 28.94
C TRP A 874 11.04 -10.66 29.79
N LEU A 875 11.05 -9.41 30.28
CA LEU A 875 12.10 -8.91 31.18
C LEU A 875 11.88 -9.40 32.61
N THR A 876 12.97 -9.61 33.34
CA THR A 876 12.97 -9.98 34.76
C THR A 876 14.07 -9.20 35.49
N GLY A 877 13.76 -8.62 36.66
CA GLY A 877 14.76 -7.97 37.52
C GLY A 877 15.41 -6.72 36.93
N VAL A 878 14.66 -5.92 36.15
CA VAL A 878 15.19 -4.72 35.46
C VAL A 878 14.91 -3.40 36.19
N THR A 879 14.18 -3.43 37.31
CA THR A 879 13.72 -2.22 38.01
C THR A 879 14.87 -1.29 38.40
N ASP A 880 15.88 -1.79 39.11
CA ASP A 880 17.01 -0.96 39.56
C ASP A 880 17.80 -0.38 38.38
N LEU A 881 18.03 -1.19 37.35
CA LEU A 881 18.69 -0.77 36.11
C LEU A 881 17.93 0.37 35.40
N VAL A 882 16.60 0.28 35.37
CA VAL A 882 15.73 1.34 34.83
C VAL A 882 15.76 2.59 35.72
N VAL A 883 15.69 2.43 37.04
CA VAL A 883 15.76 3.54 38.00
C VAL A 883 17.09 4.29 37.88
N ASP A 884 18.21 3.58 37.82
CA ASP A 884 19.53 4.18 37.61
C ASP A 884 19.56 5.00 36.33
N ARG A 885 19.02 4.47 35.22
CA ARG A 885 18.97 5.20 33.95
C ARG A 885 18.04 6.42 33.98
N LEU A 886 16.92 6.33 34.69
CA LEU A 886 15.97 7.44 34.84
C LEU A 886 16.54 8.54 35.73
N THR A 887 17.41 8.20 36.68
CA THR A 887 17.97 9.15 37.67
C THR A 887 19.37 9.68 37.35
N ASP A 888 19.98 9.22 36.25
CA ASP A 888 21.26 9.71 35.75
C ASP A 888 21.13 11.16 35.18
N PRO A 889 21.78 12.16 35.80
CA PRO A 889 21.67 13.57 35.42
C PRO A 889 22.54 13.93 34.21
N ASP A 890 23.48 13.08 33.82
CA ASP A 890 24.38 13.31 32.68
C ASP A 890 23.77 12.79 31.37
N GLU A 891 22.57 12.22 31.45
CA GLU A 891 21.88 11.54 30.36
C GLU A 891 20.57 12.21 29.95
N THR A 892 20.52 12.64 28.69
CA THR A 892 19.32 13.21 28.11
C THR A 892 18.44 12.10 27.53
N THR A 893 17.33 11.79 28.21
CA THR A 893 16.30 10.89 27.68
C THR A 893 15.04 11.69 27.36
N PRO A 894 14.58 11.75 26.10
CA PRO A 894 13.33 12.43 25.75
C PRO A 894 12.12 11.73 26.39
N GLY A 895 10.98 12.42 26.51
CA GLY A 895 9.76 11.88 27.15
C GLY A 895 9.32 10.51 26.64
N ILE A 896 9.42 10.26 25.32
CA ILE A 896 9.11 8.94 24.74
C ILE A 896 10.07 7.83 25.20
N GLY A 897 11.35 8.16 25.39
CA GLY A 897 12.33 7.21 25.92
C GLY A 897 12.08 6.90 27.40
N VAL A 898 11.66 7.91 28.18
CA VAL A 898 11.20 7.72 29.56
C VAL A 898 9.98 6.81 29.59
N ALA A 899 8.98 7.04 28.74
CA ALA A 899 7.78 6.20 28.65
C ALA A 899 8.12 4.73 28.34
N ASN A 900 9.07 4.48 27.43
CA ASN A 900 9.54 3.13 27.10
C ASN A 900 10.28 2.46 28.28
N LEU A 901 11.08 3.22 29.03
CA LEU A 901 11.74 2.74 30.25
C LEU A 901 10.73 2.41 31.35
N LEU A 902 9.73 3.26 31.57
CA LEU A 902 8.65 3.02 32.51
C LEU A 902 7.81 1.81 32.11
N ARG A 903 7.57 1.58 30.81
CA ARG A 903 6.95 0.34 30.32
C ARG A 903 7.76 -0.91 30.70
N ALA A 904 9.09 -0.82 30.77
CA ALA A 904 9.96 -1.92 31.17
C ALA A 904 10.05 -2.11 32.69
N GLY A 905 10.13 -1.02 33.47
CA GLY A 905 10.31 -1.05 34.93
C GLY A 905 9.01 -1.01 35.76
N GLY A 906 7.89 -0.60 35.16
CA GLY A 906 6.59 -0.47 35.80
C GLY A 906 6.50 0.66 36.83
N ASP A 907 5.38 0.67 37.58
CA ASP A 907 5.07 1.66 38.62
C ASP A 907 6.13 1.69 39.74
N ALA A 908 6.74 0.54 40.04
CA ALA A 908 7.82 0.45 41.03
C ALA A 908 9.05 1.27 40.62
N ALA A 909 9.45 1.20 39.35
CA ALA A 909 10.56 2.00 38.83
C ALA A 909 10.22 3.50 38.82
N PHE A 910 8.99 3.86 38.44
CA PHE A 910 8.54 5.26 38.48
C PHE A 910 8.69 5.85 39.89
N ARG A 911 8.12 5.18 40.90
CA ARG A 911 8.14 5.64 42.29
C ARG A 911 9.56 5.79 42.83
N ALA A 912 10.40 4.76 42.64
CA ALA A 912 11.78 4.78 43.13
C ALA A 912 12.63 5.87 42.44
N ALA A 913 12.47 6.05 41.12
CA ALA A 913 13.18 7.10 40.40
C ALA A 913 12.73 8.50 40.82
N LEU A 914 11.42 8.69 41.02
CA LEU A 914 10.85 9.95 41.48
C LEU A 914 11.37 10.33 42.87
N THR A 915 11.34 9.40 43.82
CA THR A 915 11.86 9.61 45.19
C THR A 915 13.33 10.00 45.17
N ARG A 916 14.18 9.23 44.47
CA ARG A 916 15.62 9.49 44.38
C ARG A 916 15.96 10.84 43.74
N LEU A 917 15.22 11.27 42.73
CA LEU A 917 15.44 12.57 42.08
C LEU A 917 15.02 13.76 42.96
N VAL A 918 13.91 13.63 43.69
CA VAL A 918 13.46 14.68 44.63
C VAL A 918 14.44 14.82 45.79
N GLU A 919 14.91 13.71 46.36
CA GLU A 919 15.94 13.73 47.42
C GLU A 919 17.24 14.36 46.91
N ARG A 920 17.63 14.07 45.67
CA ARG A 920 18.81 14.66 45.04
C ARG A 920 18.67 16.16 44.80
N ASP A 921 17.52 16.66 44.34
CA ASP A 921 17.28 18.10 44.20
C ASP A 921 17.28 18.82 45.55
N ALA A 922 16.72 18.19 46.60
CA ALA A 922 16.71 18.75 47.94
C ALA A 922 18.11 18.86 48.56
N ALA A 923 19.01 17.92 48.22
CA ALA A 923 20.41 17.91 48.67
C ALA A 923 21.33 18.78 47.80
N ASP A 924 20.85 19.36 46.70
CA ASP A 924 21.66 20.12 45.75
C ASP A 924 21.83 21.58 46.18
N GLY A 925 22.99 21.88 46.78
CA GLY A 925 23.37 23.22 47.22
C GLY A 925 23.95 24.12 46.12
N ASP A 926 24.28 23.57 44.94
CA ASP A 926 24.80 24.30 43.79
C ASP A 926 24.01 23.93 42.53
N PRO A 927 22.96 24.71 42.18
CA PRO A 927 22.05 24.35 41.10
C PRO A 927 22.71 24.33 39.71
N GLY A 928 23.96 24.76 39.57
CA GLY A 928 24.69 24.77 38.30
C GLY A 928 24.39 25.98 37.40
N GLY A 929 24.99 26.01 36.20
CA GLY A 929 24.83 27.09 35.22
C GLY A 929 23.62 26.91 34.28
N PRO A 930 23.40 27.81 33.30
CA PRO A 930 22.20 27.79 32.43
C PRO A 930 21.91 26.47 31.70
N VAL A 931 22.94 25.67 31.42
CA VAL A 931 22.82 24.35 30.74
C VAL A 931 22.66 23.20 31.72
N THR A 932 22.93 23.42 33.01
CA THR A 932 22.91 22.40 34.07
C THR A 932 22.01 22.78 35.25
N ASP A 933 21.17 23.81 35.08
CA ASP A 933 20.29 24.33 36.11
C ASP A 933 19.34 23.26 36.65
N ARG A 934 19.57 22.87 37.91
CA ARG A 934 18.79 21.87 38.68
C ARG A 934 18.43 20.63 37.85
N ARG A 935 19.45 19.92 37.36
CA ARG A 935 19.27 18.72 36.52
C ARG A 935 18.31 17.69 37.14
N ALA A 936 18.38 17.46 38.45
CA ALA A 936 17.48 16.54 39.15
C ALA A 936 16.01 16.98 39.04
N ARG A 937 15.72 18.28 39.25
CA ARG A 937 14.39 18.87 39.08
C ARG A 937 13.86 18.75 37.66
N ARG A 938 14.67 19.13 36.66
CA ARG A 938 14.29 18.99 35.24
C ARG A 938 14.00 17.54 34.86
N ARG A 939 14.70 16.60 35.52
CA ARG A 939 14.46 15.18 35.34
C ARG A 939 13.14 14.71 35.93
N VAL A 940 12.70 15.26 37.07
CA VAL A 940 11.36 15.01 37.62
C VAL A 940 10.27 15.46 36.63
N GLU A 941 10.43 16.63 36.00
CA GLU A 941 9.50 17.12 34.97
C GLU A 941 9.45 16.16 33.76
N SER A 942 10.60 15.70 33.27
CA SER A 942 10.68 14.70 32.19
C SER A 942 10.09 13.34 32.59
N LEU A 943 10.24 12.95 33.86
CA LEU A 943 9.71 11.70 34.41
C LEU A 943 8.18 11.74 34.47
N ALA A 944 7.61 12.87 34.88
CA ALA A 944 6.17 13.12 34.84
C ALA A 944 5.61 13.09 33.41
N GLU A 945 6.25 13.79 32.47
CA GLU A 945 5.86 13.77 31.05
C GLU A 945 5.90 12.35 30.47
N GLY A 946 6.96 11.59 30.74
CA GLY A 946 7.08 10.19 30.30
C GLY A 946 6.04 9.27 30.94
N ALA A 947 5.67 9.50 32.20
CA ALA A 947 4.61 8.75 32.87
C ALA A 947 3.23 9.05 32.27
N ALA A 948 2.95 10.31 31.93
CA ALA A 948 1.74 10.69 31.19
C ALA A 948 1.68 10.00 29.81
N LEU A 949 2.77 10.06 29.04
CA LEU A 949 2.85 9.38 27.73
C LEU A 949 2.69 7.86 27.82
N TRP A 950 3.29 7.23 28.83
CA TRP A 950 3.13 5.81 29.08
C TRP A 950 1.68 5.48 29.48
N SER A 951 1.09 6.26 30.38
CA SER A 951 -0.31 6.13 30.81
C SER A 951 -1.29 6.26 29.64
N ASP A 952 -1.04 7.20 28.72
CA ASP A 952 -1.83 7.37 27.51
C ASP A 952 -1.70 6.16 26.58
N SER A 953 -0.56 5.47 26.54
CA SER A 953 -0.42 4.25 25.74
C SER A 953 -1.19 3.04 26.31
N ARG A 954 -1.67 3.12 27.56
CA ARG A 954 -2.44 2.07 28.23
C ARG A 954 -3.94 2.25 27.97
N PRO A 955 -4.73 1.16 27.96
CA PRO A 955 -6.17 1.26 27.79
C PRO A 955 -6.85 2.12 28.86
N ALA A 956 -8.07 2.56 28.56
CA ALA A 956 -8.86 3.43 29.43
C ALA A 956 -9.00 2.87 30.86
N GLY A 957 -9.28 1.56 30.98
CA GLY A 957 -9.49 0.87 32.26
C GLY A 957 -8.22 0.35 32.96
N ALA A 958 -7.02 0.70 32.47
CA ALA A 958 -5.78 0.28 33.11
C ALA A 958 -5.65 0.88 34.53
N ASP A 959 -5.17 0.08 35.48
CA ASP A 959 -4.89 0.55 36.84
C ASP A 959 -3.74 1.56 36.84
N ARG A 960 -4.02 2.77 37.35
CA ARG A 960 -3.10 3.90 37.45
C ARG A 960 -2.81 4.29 38.90
N ALA A 961 -3.31 3.53 39.88
CA ALA A 961 -3.21 3.88 41.29
C ALA A 961 -1.76 4.13 41.72
N GLY A 962 -0.80 3.30 41.27
CA GLY A 962 0.61 3.49 41.58
C GLY A 962 1.21 4.80 41.06
N LEU A 963 0.81 5.24 39.87
CA LEU A 963 1.24 6.53 39.30
C LEU A 963 0.57 7.72 40.03
N VAL A 964 -0.73 7.60 40.33
CA VAL A 964 -1.51 8.61 41.04
C VAL A 964 -0.97 8.82 42.46
N GLU A 965 -0.72 7.74 43.21
CA GLU A 965 -0.13 7.83 44.57
C GLU A 965 1.26 8.49 44.56
N ALA A 966 2.08 8.21 43.57
CA ALA A 966 3.38 8.86 43.42
C ALA A 966 3.24 10.36 43.06
N ALA A 967 2.23 10.74 42.27
CA ALA A 967 1.92 12.15 42.00
C ALA A 967 1.38 12.88 43.26
N ARG A 968 0.53 12.23 44.06
CA ARG A 968 0.07 12.74 45.37
C ARG A 968 1.23 12.97 46.33
N TRP A 969 2.13 11.99 46.42
CA TRP A 969 3.35 12.11 47.20
C TRP A 969 4.23 13.29 46.75
N LEU A 970 4.33 13.53 45.43
CA LEU A 970 5.08 14.66 44.87
C LEU A 970 4.44 16.02 45.19
N ALA A 971 3.11 16.08 45.26
CA ALA A 971 2.38 17.30 45.61
C ALA A 971 2.73 17.82 47.02
N GLY A 972 3.09 16.92 47.94
CA GLY A 972 3.55 17.25 49.29
C GLY A 972 5.02 17.69 49.38
N ARG A 973 5.72 17.88 48.25
CA ARG A 973 7.14 18.28 48.22
C ARG A 973 7.30 19.72 47.77
N ASP A 974 8.12 20.48 48.50
CA ASP A 974 8.35 21.90 48.24
C ASP A 974 8.85 22.14 46.81
N GLY A 975 8.17 23.04 46.09
CA GLY A 975 8.52 23.42 44.72
C GLY A 975 8.02 22.48 43.61
N PHE A 976 7.40 21.34 43.91
CA PHE A 976 6.93 20.39 42.89
C PHE A 976 5.41 20.37 42.64
N LEU A 977 4.65 21.19 43.37
CA LEU A 977 3.19 21.23 43.27
C LEU A 977 2.66 21.42 41.84
N GLY A 978 3.29 22.26 41.02
CA GLY A 978 2.89 22.46 39.62
C GLY A 978 3.08 21.23 38.74
N THR A 979 4.19 20.52 38.92
CA THR A 979 4.46 19.25 38.22
C THR A 979 3.52 18.15 38.69
N ALA A 980 3.26 18.06 40.00
CA ALA A 980 2.38 17.06 40.58
C ALA A 980 0.92 17.23 40.13
N THR A 981 0.40 18.46 40.18
CA THR A 981 -0.98 18.76 39.72
C THR A 981 -1.14 18.56 38.21
N GLY A 982 -0.15 18.95 37.40
CA GLY A 982 -0.15 18.66 35.97
C GLY A 982 -0.14 17.16 35.68
N LEU A 983 0.67 16.38 36.41
CA LEU A 983 0.72 14.93 36.27
C LEU A 983 -0.60 14.27 36.71
N LEU A 984 -1.22 14.72 37.82
CA LEU A 984 -2.52 14.21 38.25
C LEU A 984 -3.57 14.41 37.15
N VAL A 985 -3.65 15.61 36.57
CA VAL A 985 -4.54 15.90 35.44
C VAL A 985 -4.26 14.98 34.24
N ASP A 986 -2.99 14.76 33.89
CA ASP A 986 -2.61 13.90 32.76
C ASP A 986 -2.94 12.41 33.03
N LEU A 987 -2.83 11.95 34.28
CA LEU A 987 -3.13 10.57 34.68
C LEU A 987 -4.64 10.33 34.89
N GLY A 988 -5.35 11.35 35.34
CA GLY A 988 -6.77 11.34 35.67
C GLY A 988 -7.68 11.35 34.44
N ARG A 989 -8.97 11.12 34.68
CA ARG A 989 -10.02 11.18 33.65
C ARG A 989 -10.94 12.38 33.85
N LEU A 990 -10.41 13.43 34.48
CA LEU A 990 -11.13 14.63 34.94
C LEU A 990 -12.07 14.35 36.13
N ASP A 991 -11.98 13.17 36.73
CA ASP A 991 -12.70 12.74 37.93
C ASP A 991 -11.97 13.09 39.24
N ASP A 992 -10.70 13.46 39.14
CA ASP A 992 -9.80 13.87 40.23
C ASP A 992 -9.72 15.38 40.43
N LEU A 993 -10.46 16.17 39.64
CA LEU A 993 -10.32 17.63 39.61
C LEU A 993 -10.64 18.34 40.94
N ASP A 994 -11.48 17.74 41.79
CA ASP A 994 -11.73 18.27 43.14
C ASP A 994 -10.50 18.22 44.03
N GLU A 995 -9.78 17.10 43.97
CA GLU A 995 -8.53 16.89 44.71
C GLU A 995 -7.46 17.84 44.17
N VAL A 996 -7.33 17.92 42.85
CA VAL A 996 -6.37 18.81 42.19
C VAL A 996 -6.67 20.28 42.51
N ALA A 997 -7.94 20.68 42.55
CA ALA A 997 -8.35 22.04 42.93
C ALA A 997 -8.01 22.33 44.40
N ALA A 998 -8.25 21.37 45.31
CA ALA A 998 -7.88 21.50 46.71
C ALA A 998 -6.36 21.70 46.91
N LEU A 999 -5.53 20.98 46.13
CA LEU A 999 -4.07 21.16 46.11
C LEU A 999 -3.62 22.55 45.64
N CYS A 1000 -4.45 23.26 44.87
CA CYS A 1000 -4.16 24.61 44.37
C CYS A 1000 -4.58 25.74 45.33
N THR A 1001 -5.16 25.42 46.49
CA THR A 1001 -5.66 26.41 47.45
C THR A 1001 -4.55 27.37 47.88
N GLY A 1002 -4.78 28.69 47.73
CA GLY A 1002 -3.79 29.73 48.04
C GLY A 1002 -2.63 29.84 47.04
N ARG A 1003 -2.70 29.17 45.87
CA ARG A 1003 -1.62 29.10 44.86
C ARG A 1003 -2.12 29.55 43.47
N PRO A 1004 -2.42 30.83 43.25
CA PRO A 1004 -3.09 31.32 42.03
C PRO A 1004 -2.34 31.01 40.72
N VAL A 1005 -1.01 31.13 40.70
CA VAL A 1005 -0.20 30.80 39.50
C VAL A 1005 -0.27 29.31 39.14
N VAL A 1006 -0.34 28.44 40.14
CA VAL A 1006 -0.50 26.99 39.90
C VAL A 1006 -1.90 26.71 39.39
N ALA A 1007 -2.94 27.29 39.99
CA ALA A 1007 -4.32 27.14 39.55
C ALA A 1007 -4.51 27.50 38.06
N VAL A 1008 -3.95 28.62 37.59
CA VAL A 1008 -4.02 29.04 36.18
C VAL A 1008 -3.33 28.03 35.25
N ARG A 1009 -2.11 27.60 35.56
CA ARG A 1009 -1.37 26.64 34.72
C ARG A 1009 -2.05 25.27 34.69
N THR A 1010 -2.57 24.82 35.82
CA THR A 1010 -3.31 23.56 35.91
C THR A 1010 -4.63 23.66 35.15
N ALA A 1011 -5.32 24.80 35.17
CA ALA A 1011 -6.53 25.01 34.36
C ALA A 1011 -6.24 24.92 32.85
N GLN A 1012 -5.15 25.52 32.38
CA GLN A 1012 -4.69 25.35 30.99
C GLN A 1012 -4.46 23.87 30.66
N ARG A 1013 -3.77 23.15 31.55
CA ARG A 1013 -3.52 21.71 31.37
C ARG A 1013 -4.80 20.89 31.37
N VAL A 1014 -5.81 21.22 32.18
CA VAL A 1014 -7.13 20.59 32.17
C VAL A 1014 -7.83 20.77 30.81
N GLY A 1015 -7.76 21.98 30.24
CA GLY A 1015 -8.26 22.25 28.89
C GLY A 1015 -7.52 21.44 27.81
N ASP A 1016 -6.18 21.47 27.83
CA ASP A 1016 -5.35 20.68 26.91
C ASP A 1016 -5.61 19.18 27.04
N ARG A 1017 -5.83 18.70 28.28
CA ARG A 1017 -6.13 17.31 28.55
C ARG A 1017 -7.46 16.93 27.91
N LEU A 1018 -8.53 17.71 28.08
CA LEU A 1018 -9.81 17.44 27.43
C LEU A 1018 -9.68 17.32 25.89
N LEU A 1019 -8.81 18.13 25.28
CA LEU A 1019 -8.55 18.11 23.83
C LEU A 1019 -7.75 16.89 23.38
N THR A 1020 -6.78 16.45 24.19
CA THR A 1020 -5.88 15.32 23.90
C THR A 1020 -6.40 13.97 24.40
N MET A 1021 -7.41 13.98 25.28
CA MET A 1021 -8.03 12.79 25.84
C MET A 1021 -8.56 11.90 24.73
N ARG A 1022 -8.10 10.65 24.77
CA ARG A 1022 -8.49 9.58 23.84
C ARG A 1022 -9.98 9.26 23.93
N ARG A 1023 -10.53 9.25 25.14
CA ARG A 1023 -11.98 9.11 25.41
C ARG A 1023 -12.48 10.41 26.05
N ARG A 1024 -13.20 11.22 25.27
CA ARG A 1024 -13.89 12.39 25.82
C ARG A 1024 -15.04 11.96 26.75
N PRO A 1025 -15.27 12.68 27.86
CA PRO A 1025 -16.44 12.41 28.70
C PRO A 1025 -17.74 12.68 27.93
N GLU A 1026 -18.81 11.99 28.33
CA GLU A 1026 -20.15 12.27 27.77
C GLU A 1026 -20.55 13.72 28.09
N PRO A 1027 -21.22 14.44 27.17
CA PRO A 1027 -21.52 15.87 27.34
C PRO A 1027 -22.25 16.19 28.65
N ALA A 1028 -23.21 15.35 29.05
CA ALA A 1028 -23.96 15.53 30.30
C ALA A 1028 -23.07 15.33 31.54
N ALA A 1029 -22.15 14.37 31.50
CA ALA A 1029 -21.20 14.14 32.60
C ALA A 1029 -20.22 15.31 32.71
N LEU A 1030 -19.68 15.77 31.59
CA LEU A 1030 -18.77 16.92 31.55
C LEU A 1030 -19.47 18.21 32.03
N ALA A 1031 -20.71 18.46 31.59
CA ALA A 1031 -21.51 19.58 32.08
C ALA A 1031 -21.76 19.49 33.60
N GLY A 1032 -22.01 18.28 34.12
CA GLY A 1032 -22.09 18.02 35.56
C GLY A 1032 -20.80 18.35 36.30
N THR A 1033 -19.65 17.94 35.76
CA THR A 1033 -18.31 18.28 36.29
C THR A 1033 -18.07 19.79 36.30
N VAL A 1034 -18.42 20.50 35.21
CA VAL A 1034 -18.32 21.97 35.13
C VAL A 1034 -19.19 22.63 36.19
N ALA A 1035 -20.45 22.21 36.33
CA ALA A 1035 -21.38 22.75 37.33
C ALA A 1035 -20.86 22.55 38.76
N HIS A 1036 -20.36 21.35 39.04
CA HIS A 1036 -19.80 21.00 40.34
C HIS A 1036 -18.57 21.84 40.68
N LEU A 1037 -17.60 21.94 39.75
CA LEU A 1037 -16.39 22.74 39.93
C LEU A 1037 -16.69 24.24 40.08
N ALA A 1038 -17.65 24.77 39.32
CA ALA A 1038 -18.12 26.15 39.45
C ALA A 1038 -18.80 26.40 40.81
N GLY A 1039 -19.50 25.39 41.34
CA GLY A 1039 -20.21 25.46 42.62
C GLY A 1039 -19.31 25.50 43.85
N ARG A 1040 -18.03 25.09 43.72
CA ARG A 1040 -17.05 25.16 44.82
C ARG A 1040 -16.77 26.59 45.28
N GLY A 1041 -16.88 27.57 44.36
CA GLY A 1041 -16.68 28.99 44.65
C GLY A 1041 -15.22 29.43 44.82
N ASP A 1042 -14.26 28.50 44.80
CA ASP A 1042 -12.83 28.81 44.87
C ASP A 1042 -12.21 29.09 43.49
N LEU A 1043 -11.07 29.81 43.49
CA LEU A 1043 -10.35 30.21 42.27
C LEU A 1043 -10.00 29.02 41.36
N ALA A 1044 -9.50 27.91 41.92
CA ALA A 1044 -9.02 26.77 41.13
C ALA A 1044 -10.19 26.00 40.49
N GLY A 1045 -11.23 25.70 41.28
CA GLY A 1045 -12.46 25.08 40.78
C GLY A 1045 -13.11 25.91 39.68
N GLY A 1046 -13.21 27.23 39.89
CA GLY A 1046 -13.74 28.16 38.89
C GLY A 1046 -12.93 28.18 37.60
N LEU A 1047 -11.60 28.28 37.66
CA LEU A 1047 -10.74 28.27 36.46
C LEU A 1047 -10.79 26.93 35.71
N PHE A 1048 -10.86 25.80 36.41
CA PHE A 1048 -11.01 24.48 35.78
C PHE A 1048 -12.36 24.38 35.07
N ALA A 1049 -13.43 24.89 35.70
CA ALA A 1049 -14.76 24.97 35.09
C ALA A 1049 -14.75 25.85 33.82
N VAL A 1050 -14.05 27.00 33.82
CA VAL A 1050 -13.88 27.83 32.61
C VAL A 1050 -13.14 27.07 31.50
N ALA A 1051 -12.04 26.37 31.82
CA ALA A 1051 -11.29 25.60 30.83
C ALA A 1051 -12.14 24.50 30.17
N LEU A 1052 -12.99 23.82 30.94
CA LEU A 1052 -13.87 22.76 30.44
C LEU A 1052 -15.11 23.30 29.70
N VAL A 1053 -15.71 24.40 30.17
CA VAL A 1053 -16.92 24.97 29.55
C VAL A 1053 -16.65 25.54 28.15
N ALA A 1054 -15.40 25.90 27.83
CA ALA A 1054 -14.99 26.33 26.50
C ALA A 1054 -15.37 25.32 25.39
N HIS A 1055 -15.49 24.04 25.76
CA HIS A 1055 -15.94 22.97 24.88
C HIS A 1055 -17.43 23.08 24.47
N GLY A 1056 -18.22 23.88 25.18
CA GLY A 1056 -19.61 24.20 24.84
C GLY A 1056 -19.79 24.75 23.42
N SER A 1057 -18.73 25.33 22.84
CA SER A 1057 -18.69 25.76 21.44
C SER A 1057 -18.94 24.63 20.43
N GLU A 1058 -18.45 23.41 20.69
CA GLU A 1058 -18.71 22.24 19.83
C GLU A 1058 -20.20 21.81 19.84
N PHE A 1059 -20.95 22.26 20.84
CA PHE A 1059 -22.40 22.01 20.98
C PHE A 1059 -23.25 23.22 20.58
N GLY A 1060 -22.62 24.28 20.04
CA GLY A 1060 -23.28 25.53 19.67
C GLY A 1060 -23.90 26.26 20.87
N TRP A 1061 -23.31 26.11 22.06
CA TRP A 1061 -23.79 26.77 23.29
C TRP A 1061 -25.26 26.51 23.62
N LYS A 1062 -25.76 25.28 23.39
CA LYS A 1062 -27.07 24.84 23.90
C LYS A 1062 -27.06 24.69 25.43
N THR A 1063 -28.21 24.84 26.10
CA THR A 1063 -28.36 24.44 27.52
C THR A 1063 -27.93 22.96 27.68
N PRO A 1064 -27.09 22.61 28.67
CA PRO A 1064 -26.68 23.44 29.83
C PRO A 1064 -25.43 24.32 29.63
N TRP A 1065 -24.68 24.19 28.52
CA TRP A 1065 -23.38 24.86 28.33
C TRP A 1065 -23.42 26.38 28.45
N ARG A 1066 -24.44 27.01 27.85
CA ARG A 1066 -24.67 28.46 27.95
C ARG A 1066 -24.90 28.91 29.38
N ASP A 1067 -25.76 28.20 30.10
CA ASP A 1067 -26.14 28.53 31.47
C ASP A 1067 -24.94 28.37 32.41
N LEU A 1068 -24.10 27.36 32.17
CA LEU A 1068 -22.84 27.15 32.89
C LEU A 1068 -21.85 28.30 32.66
N LEU A 1069 -21.65 28.75 31.41
CA LEU A 1069 -20.77 29.88 31.12
C LEU A 1069 -21.32 31.20 31.71
N VAL A 1070 -22.63 31.43 31.62
CA VAL A 1070 -23.27 32.61 32.24
C VAL A 1070 -23.12 32.57 33.76
N GLY A 1071 -23.24 31.39 34.38
CA GLY A 1071 -22.96 31.18 35.80
C GLY A 1071 -21.53 31.53 36.17
N LEU A 1072 -20.55 31.09 35.38
CA LEU A 1072 -19.12 31.39 35.58
C LEU A 1072 -18.80 32.89 35.43
N ARG A 1073 -19.48 33.62 34.55
CA ARG A 1073 -19.36 35.09 34.44
C ARG A 1073 -19.90 35.84 35.67
N ARG A 1074 -20.64 35.15 36.54
CA ARG A 1074 -21.17 35.64 37.83
C ARG A 1074 -20.49 34.98 39.04
N HIS A 1075 -19.40 34.25 38.83
CA HIS A 1075 -18.67 33.55 39.89
C HIS A 1075 -18.18 34.52 40.99
N PRO A 1076 -18.15 34.13 42.28
CA PRO A 1076 -17.71 35.01 43.37
C PRO A 1076 -16.28 35.54 43.21
N ASP A 1077 -15.37 34.71 42.70
CA ASP A 1077 -13.98 35.09 42.40
C ASP A 1077 -13.87 35.98 41.14
N ALA A 1078 -13.09 37.07 41.22
CA ALA A 1078 -12.96 38.04 40.14
C ALA A 1078 -12.15 37.53 38.94
N ASP A 1079 -11.10 36.76 39.17
CA ASP A 1079 -10.22 36.27 38.10
C ASP A 1079 -10.94 35.18 37.28
N VAL A 1080 -11.81 34.39 37.93
CA VAL A 1080 -12.69 33.42 37.23
C VAL A 1080 -13.66 34.14 36.29
N ARG A 1081 -14.25 35.27 36.73
CA ARG A 1081 -15.13 36.06 35.87
C ARG A 1081 -14.39 36.60 34.65
N GLU A 1082 -13.20 37.17 34.86
CA GLU A 1082 -12.36 37.70 33.78
C GLU A 1082 -12.03 36.60 32.76
N ALA A 1083 -11.60 35.43 33.22
CA ALA A 1083 -11.34 34.27 32.37
C ALA A 1083 -12.60 33.83 31.60
N ALA A 1084 -13.77 33.79 32.24
CA ALA A 1084 -15.04 33.42 31.59
C ALA A 1084 -15.51 34.44 30.54
N TYR A 1085 -15.12 35.72 30.64
CA TYR A 1085 -15.42 36.73 29.62
C TYR A 1085 -14.57 36.59 28.35
N THR A 1086 -13.44 35.89 28.41
CA THR A 1086 -12.61 35.60 27.22
C THR A 1086 -13.26 34.59 26.26
N LEU A 1087 -14.21 33.78 26.75
CA LEU A 1087 -14.93 32.81 25.93
C LEU A 1087 -16.07 33.48 25.16
N ASP A 1088 -16.00 33.40 23.83
CA ASP A 1088 -17.04 33.93 22.94
C ASP A 1088 -18.15 32.89 22.68
N MET A 1089 -19.40 33.36 22.72
CA MET A 1089 -20.59 32.56 22.40
C MET A 1089 -21.11 32.78 20.98
N SER A 1090 -20.50 33.69 20.21
CA SER A 1090 -20.98 34.12 18.89
C SER A 1090 -20.77 33.11 17.76
#